data_AF-A0A4V4M685-F1
#
_entry.id   AF-A0A4V4M685-F1
#
_cell.length_a   1.000
_cell.length_b   1.000
_cell.length_c   1.000
_cell.angle_alpha   90.00
_cell.angle_beta   90.00
_cell.angle_gamma   90.00
#
_symmetry.space_group_name_H-M   'P 1'
#
loop_
_entity.id
_entity.type
_entity.pdbx_description
1 polymer ?
#
loop_
_entity_poly.entity_id
_entity_poly.type
_entity_poly.pdbx_seq_one_letter_code
_entity_poly.pdbx_strand_id
1 'polypeptide(L)'
;MKLNSLPVKSADDFFKCIPFNSCFVSGLFTQPWLNISRAIEADFDILTRDEHTANITVPIEIQQPGFPLSADSRHEIPLSELVPYQYPKYLNEITLDLFIKLFIQNQQQLKPKIGYLAQFDLIAASPYLQRMFPMIPELHRLKPKSSSWLGPQSTLTPIHRDATTEGNLLLQVTGSKRVNVIDPIYADKLNLHPDNSPMRNFSRFLDELPNAHLPIQVESGVLNPGDAVYIPPGYYHSFKSLSDSFSVNFWFQKSSSRPSSPFSERRRTVHQHNVHNVHRIISPTLRQFEFARKSERDLKKMPKKIKSFYQKQNEILDAYASVDDLLESSYPHDVLARLRGIAAGDEQTPLLHFPSEQNEKNHNKTVNVVLNVNLIINILLLGAKGAAVLLSDSVSLFASLVESVLDLLSSLIIYGTTLCAGHRDDSTRFKCPVGKQRFEPLGVIIFSVFMIGSFLQVLFESISRLQHIPITTLLPLAGILSMVITVIVKAFIWVFCFKIKSSGVQAIAQDSLNDVVFNIISLSFPYMGQVLNIPQLDPIGGIILSLYIIIEWTGTLIDNFSRLSGRVADPVELSKVLYCVTRFTPVQSVSYIECYHVGDNVIVEVDVVLPPSVSLPVAHDWGETIQYVIESLEGIERGFVHLDYNPTNPPGHKMQASMAVEREKKKRFQRQNSSESVPQHFDQEGLARVNEIV
;
A
#
# COMPACT_ATOMS: atom_id res chain seq x y z
N MET A 1 2.70 -48.80 9.93
CA MET A 1 3.63 -47.70 9.56
C MET A 1 4.87 -48.26 8.86
N LYS A 2 5.41 -47.59 7.83
CA LYS A 2 6.70 -47.91 7.21
C LYS A 2 7.68 -46.75 7.43
N LEU A 3 8.88 -47.04 7.92
CA LEU A 3 9.95 -46.06 8.10
C LEU A 3 10.92 -46.16 6.92
N ASN A 4 11.10 -45.05 6.19
CA ASN A 4 12.07 -44.93 5.11
C ASN A 4 13.19 -43.98 5.53
N SER A 5 14.40 -44.16 5.01
CA SER A 5 15.48 -43.19 5.19
C SER A 5 15.27 -41.97 4.30
N LEU A 6 15.53 -40.76 4.83
CA LEU A 6 15.57 -39.54 4.03
C LEU A 6 16.65 -39.62 2.95
N PRO A 7 16.36 -39.23 1.69
CA PRO A 7 17.36 -39.20 0.63
C PRO A 7 18.39 -38.09 0.89
N VAL A 8 19.63 -38.28 0.43
CA VAL A 8 20.73 -37.30 0.61
C VAL A 8 21.01 -36.59 -0.73
N LYS A 9 21.18 -35.27 -0.68
CA LYS A 9 21.63 -34.44 -1.81
C LYS A 9 22.83 -33.59 -1.41
N SER A 10 23.69 -33.26 -2.37
CA SER A 10 24.73 -32.25 -2.18
C SER A 10 24.11 -30.85 -2.12
N ALA A 11 24.74 -29.91 -1.40
CA ALA A 11 24.30 -28.51 -1.38
C ALA A 11 24.24 -27.90 -2.78
N ASP A 12 25.22 -28.20 -3.65
CA ASP A 12 25.24 -27.74 -5.03
C ASP A 12 24.02 -28.22 -5.82
N ASP A 13 23.66 -29.50 -5.70
CA ASP A 13 22.51 -30.05 -6.42
C ASP A 13 21.17 -29.60 -5.82
N PHE A 14 21.14 -29.36 -4.51
CA PHE A 14 19.98 -28.79 -3.83
C PHE A 14 19.67 -27.37 -4.31
N PHE A 15 20.65 -26.47 -4.34
CA PHE A 15 20.42 -25.08 -4.73
C PHE A 15 20.28 -24.89 -6.25
N LYS A 16 20.76 -25.82 -7.08
CA LYS A 16 20.44 -25.86 -8.52
C LYS A 16 18.94 -26.06 -8.76
N CYS A 17 18.31 -26.97 -8.02
CA CYS A 17 16.89 -27.25 -8.13
C CYS A 17 16.34 -27.80 -6.80
N ILE A 18 15.67 -26.91 -6.05
CA ILE A 18 15.12 -27.25 -4.74
C ILE A 18 14.03 -28.32 -4.93
N PRO A 19 14.20 -29.53 -4.36
CA PRO A 19 13.30 -30.66 -4.57
C PRO A 19 11.90 -30.39 -4.02
N PHE A 20 10.94 -31.22 -4.44
CA PHE A 20 9.58 -31.22 -3.88
C PHE A 20 9.43 -32.15 -2.68
N ASN A 21 10.39 -33.05 -2.47
CA ASN A 21 10.42 -34.03 -1.38
C ASN A 21 11.48 -33.64 -0.35
N SER A 22 11.31 -34.11 0.88
CA SER A 22 12.29 -33.96 1.94
C SER A 22 13.61 -34.65 1.62
N CYS A 23 14.71 -34.06 2.08
CA CYS A 23 16.05 -34.64 1.89
C CYS A 23 17.04 -34.07 2.90
N PHE A 24 18.11 -34.83 3.17
CA PHE A 24 19.31 -34.29 3.78
C PHE A 24 20.12 -33.50 2.76
N VAL A 25 20.66 -32.37 3.19
CA VAL A 25 21.53 -31.50 2.40
C VAL A 25 22.95 -31.59 2.97
N SER A 26 23.78 -32.36 2.29
CA SER A 26 25.19 -32.58 2.66
C SER A 26 26.09 -31.47 2.11
N GLY A 27 27.14 -31.11 2.84
CA GLY A 27 28.13 -30.11 2.42
C GLY A 27 27.64 -28.66 2.46
N LEU A 28 26.59 -28.37 3.22
CA LEU A 28 26.06 -27.01 3.38
C LEU A 28 26.88 -26.14 4.34
N PHE A 29 27.45 -26.74 5.40
CA PHE A 29 28.18 -26.02 6.43
C PHE A 29 29.51 -25.48 5.89
N THR A 30 29.74 -24.19 6.08
CA THR A 30 31.04 -23.56 5.78
C THR A 30 32.05 -23.87 6.89
N GLN A 31 33.35 -23.71 6.60
CA GLN A 31 34.40 -23.99 7.59
C GLN A 31 34.24 -23.23 8.93
N PRO A 32 33.81 -21.95 8.96
CA PRO A 32 33.51 -21.25 10.20
C PRO A 32 32.41 -21.94 11.02
N TRP A 33 31.32 -22.38 10.38
CA TRP A 33 30.23 -23.08 11.04
C TRP A 33 30.69 -24.42 11.65
N LEU A 34 31.53 -25.18 10.93
CA LEU A 34 32.10 -26.44 11.44
C LEU A 34 33.08 -26.22 12.61
N ASN A 35 33.83 -25.13 12.61
CA ASN A 35 34.73 -24.79 13.72
C ASN A 35 33.94 -24.44 14.98
N ILE A 36 32.86 -23.66 14.83
CA ILE A 36 32.02 -23.23 15.96
C ILE A 36 31.13 -24.34 16.48
N SER A 37 30.60 -25.17 15.59
CA SER A 37 29.91 -26.42 15.95
C SER A 37 30.74 -27.23 16.95
N ARG A 38 32.01 -27.52 16.62
CA ARG A 38 32.95 -28.22 17.52
C ARG A 38 33.25 -27.47 18.81
N ALA A 39 33.31 -26.14 18.77
CA ALA A 39 33.58 -25.32 19.95
C ALA A 39 32.40 -25.32 20.93
N ILE A 40 31.16 -25.21 20.42
CA ILE A 40 29.94 -25.28 21.25
C ILE A 40 29.74 -26.69 21.81
N GLU A 41 30.06 -27.72 21.05
CA GLU A 41 29.98 -29.12 21.53
C GLU A 41 30.92 -29.40 22.70
N ALA A 42 32.05 -28.70 22.79
CA ALA A 42 32.94 -28.77 23.93
C ALA A 42 32.43 -27.93 25.12
N ASP A 43 31.88 -26.75 24.86
CA ASP A 43 31.44 -25.79 25.88
C ASP A 43 30.36 -24.84 25.34
N PHE A 44 29.13 -24.98 25.84
CA PHE A 44 28.00 -24.11 25.47
C PHE A 44 28.17 -22.65 25.94
N ASP A 45 29.01 -22.37 26.93
CA ASP A 45 29.24 -21.00 27.43
C ASP A 45 29.88 -20.10 26.37
N ILE A 46 30.45 -20.69 25.30
CA ILE A 46 30.94 -19.91 24.16
C ILE A 46 29.86 -19.01 23.54
N LEU A 47 28.58 -19.38 23.65
CA LEU A 47 27.45 -18.58 23.18
C LEU A 47 27.23 -17.32 24.03
N THR A 48 27.69 -17.29 25.28
CA THR A 48 27.44 -16.23 26.27
C THR A 48 28.72 -15.57 26.78
N ARG A 49 29.87 -15.79 26.13
CA ARG A 49 31.15 -15.14 26.51
C ARG A 49 31.13 -13.62 26.41
N ASP A 50 30.35 -13.08 25.48
CA ASP A 50 30.15 -11.66 25.34
C ASP A 50 29.04 -11.20 26.30
N GLU A 51 29.33 -10.20 27.14
CA GLU A 51 28.42 -9.73 28.19
C GLU A 51 27.07 -9.23 27.64
N HIS A 52 27.09 -8.57 26.47
CA HIS A 52 25.87 -8.15 25.81
C HIS A 52 25.03 -9.36 25.38
N THR A 53 25.67 -10.39 24.81
CA THR A 53 25.01 -11.64 24.39
C THR A 53 24.48 -12.45 25.56
N ALA A 54 25.22 -12.51 26.67
CA ALA A 54 24.83 -13.17 27.91
C ALA A 54 23.50 -12.62 28.48
N ASN A 55 23.32 -11.30 28.37
CA ASN A 55 22.17 -10.57 28.89
C ASN A 55 20.99 -10.47 27.92
N ILE A 56 21.07 -11.10 26.73
CA ILE A 56 19.92 -11.14 25.81
C ILE A 56 18.79 -11.92 26.46
N THR A 57 17.63 -11.28 26.54
CA THR A 57 16.39 -11.91 26.96
C THR A 57 15.89 -12.85 25.87
N VAL A 58 15.80 -14.14 26.18
CA VAL A 58 15.34 -15.19 25.27
C VAL A 58 14.05 -15.84 25.78
N PRO A 59 13.13 -16.22 24.87
CA PRO A 59 11.93 -16.94 25.27
C PRO A 59 12.29 -18.34 25.75
N ILE A 60 11.59 -18.79 26.79
CA ILE A 60 11.71 -20.15 27.32
C ILE A 60 10.37 -20.86 27.30
N GLU A 61 10.38 -22.08 26.77
CA GLU A 61 9.28 -23.03 26.87
C GLU A 61 9.67 -24.17 27.82
N ILE A 62 8.85 -24.44 28.84
CA ILE A 62 9.11 -25.53 29.79
C ILE A 62 8.27 -26.75 29.39
N GLN A 63 8.95 -27.85 29.06
CA GLN A 63 8.37 -29.14 28.74
C GLN A 63 8.28 -30.04 29.98
N GLN A 64 7.12 -30.67 30.19
CA GLN A 64 6.93 -31.73 31.18
C GLN A 64 7.22 -33.11 30.56
N PRO A 65 7.76 -34.09 31.31
CA PRO A 65 8.03 -35.41 30.76
C PRO A 65 6.73 -36.09 30.31
N GLY A 66 6.77 -36.69 29.13
CA GLY A 66 5.61 -37.39 28.56
C GLY A 66 4.57 -36.48 27.91
N PHE A 67 4.78 -35.15 27.92
CA PHE A 67 3.93 -34.19 27.21
C PHE A 67 4.74 -33.46 26.13
N PRO A 68 4.27 -33.44 24.87
CA PRO A 68 4.92 -32.68 23.82
C PRO A 68 4.76 -31.18 24.06
N LEU A 69 5.70 -30.37 23.55
CA LEU A 69 5.55 -28.91 23.54
C LEU A 69 4.38 -28.52 22.64
N SER A 70 3.27 -28.16 23.28
CA SER A 70 1.98 -27.87 22.67
C SER A 70 1.39 -26.64 23.36
N ALA A 71 0.72 -25.74 22.63
CA ALA A 71 0.14 -24.54 23.22
C ALA A 71 -0.86 -24.85 24.34
N ASP A 72 -1.53 -26.02 24.30
CA ASP A 72 -2.47 -26.52 25.31
C ASP A 72 -1.77 -27.14 26.52
N SER A 73 -0.50 -27.55 26.39
CA SER A 73 0.34 -28.08 27.47
C SER A 73 1.18 -27.02 28.19
N ARG A 74 1.02 -25.73 27.83
CA ARG A 74 1.56 -24.58 28.59
C ARG A 74 0.82 -24.44 29.93
N HIS A 75 1.00 -25.41 30.82
CA HIS A 75 0.61 -25.26 32.20
C HIS A 75 1.69 -24.43 32.90
N GLU A 76 1.26 -23.24 33.29
CA GLU A 76 2.02 -22.26 34.04
C GLU A 76 2.55 -22.89 35.34
N ILE A 77 3.88 -22.92 35.50
CA ILE A 77 4.51 -23.44 36.72
C ILE A 77 4.72 -22.26 37.68
N PRO A 78 4.22 -22.33 38.93
CA PRO A 78 4.53 -21.33 39.93
C PRO A 78 6.04 -21.33 40.24
N LEU A 79 6.67 -20.17 40.10
CA LEU A 79 8.12 -19.98 40.31
C LEU A 79 8.60 -20.18 41.77
N SER A 80 7.69 -20.45 42.72
CA SER A 80 8.01 -20.65 44.14
C SER A 80 8.91 -21.87 44.40
N GLU A 81 9.09 -22.77 43.42
CA GLU A 81 9.95 -23.94 43.53
C GLU A 81 11.39 -23.72 43.00
N LEU A 82 11.66 -22.65 42.24
CA LEU A 82 12.92 -22.49 41.49
C LEU A 82 13.84 -21.40 42.03
N VAL A 83 13.30 -20.31 42.59
CA VAL A 83 14.10 -19.22 43.18
C VAL A 83 13.35 -18.64 44.39
N PRO A 84 13.88 -18.72 45.61
CA PRO A 84 13.28 -18.07 46.76
C PRO A 84 13.57 -16.56 46.65
N TYR A 85 12.50 -15.78 46.50
CA TYR A 85 12.41 -14.30 46.51
C TYR A 85 12.39 -13.56 45.16
N GLN A 86 11.32 -12.75 45.03
CA GLN A 86 11.24 -11.45 44.35
C GLN A 86 11.15 -11.36 42.81
N TYR A 87 10.45 -12.29 42.15
CA TYR A 87 10.08 -12.13 40.72
C TYR A 87 8.59 -12.46 40.48
N PRO A 88 7.95 -11.94 39.40
CA PRO A 88 6.53 -12.19 39.13
C PRO A 88 6.23 -13.69 39.00
N LYS A 89 4.96 -14.06 39.22
CA LYS A 89 4.49 -15.47 39.31
C LYS A 89 4.86 -16.38 38.13
N TYR A 90 5.25 -15.82 36.97
CA TYR A 90 5.48 -16.51 35.71
C TYR A 90 6.68 -15.92 34.96
N LEU A 91 7.48 -16.77 34.31
CA LEU A 91 8.71 -16.39 33.61
C LEU A 91 8.68 -17.02 32.21
N ASN A 92 8.26 -16.25 31.21
CA ASN A 92 8.23 -16.68 29.79
C ASN A 92 9.55 -16.35 29.08
N GLU A 93 10.42 -15.59 29.73
CA GLU A 93 11.66 -15.07 29.16
C GLU A 93 12.73 -15.01 30.26
N ILE A 94 13.96 -15.37 29.91
CA ILE A 94 15.14 -15.28 30.80
C ILE A 94 16.36 -14.82 30.02
N THR A 95 17.42 -14.40 30.70
CA THR A 95 18.69 -14.12 30.01
C THR A 95 19.27 -15.42 29.45
N LEU A 96 19.93 -15.34 28.29
CA LEU A 96 20.55 -16.49 27.62
C LEU A 96 21.56 -17.21 28.53
N ASP A 97 22.36 -16.46 29.28
CA ASP A 97 23.31 -17.02 30.26
C ASP A 97 22.59 -17.82 31.36
N LEU A 98 21.49 -17.29 31.88
CA LEU A 98 20.69 -17.99 32.87
C LEU A 98 20.04 -19.25 32.27
N PHE A 99 19.58 -19.18 31.01
CA PHE A 99 19.04 -20.35 30.30
C PHE A 99 20.06 -21.49 30.21
N ILE A 100 21.28 -21.20 29.76
CA ILE A 100 22.35 -22.20 29.60
C ILE A 100 22.70 -22.82 30.95
N LYS A 101 22.90 -21.98 31.98
CA LYS A 101 23.25 -22.45 33.33
C LYS A 101 22.18 -23.32 33.96
N LEU A 102 20.91 -22.97 33.79
CA LEU A 102 19.79 -23.72 34.36
C LEU A 102 19.51 -25.00 33.57
N PHE A 103 19.26 -24.89 32.27
CA PHE A 103 18.65 -25.96 31.49
C PHE A 103 19.63 -26.79 30.66
N ILE A 104 20.87 -26.33 30.46
CA ILE A 104 21.91 -27.10 29.77
C ILE A 104 22.91 -27.66 30.79
N GLN A 105 23.43 -26.84 31.71
CA GLN A 105 24.48 -27.26 32.65
C GLN A 105 23.94 -27.93 33.93
N ASN A 106 22.85 -27.43 34.53
CA ASN A 106 22.29 -27.93 35.79
C ASN A 106 21.05 -28.83 35.62
N GLN A 107 20.98 -29.60 34.53
CA GLN A 107 19.83 -30.45 34.20
C GLN A 107 19.40 -31.40 35.33
N GLN A 108 20.32 -31.88 36.17
CA GLN A 108 20.00 -32.86 37.22
C GLN A 108 19.13 -32.30 38.35
N GLN A 109 19.23 -31.00 38.64
CA GLN A 109 18.47 -30.36 39.73
C GLN A 109 17.04 -30.00 39.32
N LEU A 110 16.78 -29.86 38.01
CA LEU A 110 15.51 -29.38 37.47
C LEU A 110 14.61 -30.50 36.93
N LYS A 111 15.07 -31.75 36.90
CA LYS A 111 14.24 -32.91 36.57
C LYS A 111 13.03 -32.95 37.51
N PRO A 112 11.78 -33.05 37.00
CA PRO A 112 11.42 -33.50 35.64
C PRO A 112 11.35 -32.43 34.52
N LYS A 113 11.52 -31.14 34.79
CA LYS A 113 11.23 -30.04 33.86
C LYS A 113 12.39 -29.84 32.86
N ILE A 114 12.07 -29.72 31.57
CA ILE A 114 13.04 -29.45 30.49
C ILE A 114 12.77 -28.05 29.91
N GLY A 115 13.78 -27.18 29.87
CA GLY A 115 13.67 -25.87 29.24
C GLY A 115 14.10 -25.93 27.78
N TYR A 116 13.30 -25.34 26.89
CA TYR A 116 13.57 -25.27 25.45
C TYR A 116 13.44 -23.83 24.96
N LEU A 117 14.48 -23.34 24.31
CA LEU A 117 14.44 -22.11 23.54
C LEU A 117 13.98 -22.47 22.13
N ALA A 118 12.85 -21.93 21.74
CA ALA A 118 12.21 -22.16 20.46
C ALA A 118 11.93 -20.85 19.72
N GLN A 119 12.10 -20.87 18.40
CA GLN A 119 11.65 -19.79 17.49
C GLN A 119 12.20 -18.38 17.81
N PHE A 120 13.46 -18.29 18.26
CA PHE A 120 14.13 -17.01 18.50
C PHE A 120 15.37 -16.87 17.60
N ASP A 121 15.52 -15.76 16.89
CA ASP A 121 16.68 -15.53 16.03
C ASP A 121 17.91 -15.08 16.84
N LEU A 122 18.52 -16.05 17.53
CA LEU A 122 19.65 -15.82 18.41
C LEU A 122 20.87 -15.25 17.66
N ILE A 123 21.10 -15.68 16.42
CA ILE A 123 22.22 -15.19 15.61
C ILE A 123 22.02 -13.72 15.30
N ALA A 124 20.84 -13.31 14.84
CA ALA A 124 20.57 -11.91 14.52
C ALA A 124 20.60 -10.99 15.76
N ALA A 125 20.23 -11.52 16.93
CA ALA A 125 20.13 -10.75 18.18
C ALA A 125 21.49 -10.24 18.72
N SER A 126 22.63 -10.81 18.29
CA SER A 126 23.95 -10.40 18.76
C SER A 126 24.97 -10.23 17.64
N PRO A 127 25.65 -9.08 17.54
CA PRO A 127 26.80 -8.90 16.65
C PRO A 127 27.94 -9.90 16.90
N TYR A 128 28.10 -10.37 18.15
CA TYR A 128 29.08 -11.40 18.48
C TYR A 128 28.72 -12.73 17.81
N LEU A 129 27.45 -13.14 17.89
CA LEU A 129 26.97 -14.37 17.25
C LEU A 129 26.91 -14.24 15.72
N GLN A 130 26.59 -13.08 15.16
CA GLN A 130 26.67 -12.85 13.71
C GLN A 130 28.10 -13.03 13.16
N ARG A 131 29.12 -12.60 13.91
CA ARG A 131 30.53 -12.82 13.54
C ARG A 131 30.92 -14.28 13.63
N MET A 132 30.37 -15.01 14.60
CA MET A 132 30.57 -16.45 14.75
C MET A 132 29.88 -17.22 13.62
N PHE A 133 28.65 -16.89 13.28
CA PHE A 133 27.86 -17.57 12.25
C PHE A 133 27.78 -16.74 10.98
N PRO A 134 28.87 -16.66 10.17
CA PRO A 134 28.84 -15.87 8.95
C PRO A 134 27.81 -16.44 7.98
N MET A 135 27.20 -15.54 7.22
CA MET A 135 26.13 -15.87 6.30
C MET A 135 26.59 -16.83 5.19
N ILE A 136 25.82 -17.90 4.96
CA ILE A 136 26.07 -18.85 3.87
C ILE A 136 25.54 -18.25 2.55
N PRO A 137 26.38 -17.99 1.53
CA PRO A 137 25.98 -17.24 0.34
C PRO A 137 24.82 -17.85 -0.44
N GLU A 138 24.80 -19.17 -0.61
CA GLU A 138 23.76 -19.91 -1.33
C GLU A 138 22.41 -19.77 -0.64
N LEU A 139 22.43 -19.79 0.70
CA LEU A 139 21.26 -19.63 1.55
C LEU A 139 20.75 -18.18 1.53
N HIS A 140 21.65 -17.20 1.51
CA HIS A 140 21.27 -15.77 1.45
C HIS A 140 20.48 -15.42 0.19
N ARG A 141 20.76 -16.07 -0.95
CA ARG A 141 20.01 -15.85 -2.21
C ARG A 141 18.51 -16.10 -2.06
N LEU A 142 18.11 -16.93 -1.10
CA LEU A 142 16.72 -17.27 -0.82
C LEU A 142 16.01 -16.23 0.08
N LYS A 143 16.73 -15.20 0.55
CA LYS A 143 16.27 -14.21 1.54
C LYS A 143 15.53 -14.86 2.73
N PRO A 144 16.16 -15.83 3.41
CA PRO A 144 15.46 -16.64 4.40
C PRO A 144 15.25 -15.88 5.71
N LYS A 145 14.24 -16.29 6.46
CA LYS A 145 14.08 -15.93 7.88
C LYS A 145 14.73 -17.01 8.74
N SER A 146 15.54 -16.62 9.71
CA SER A 146 16.19 -17.54 10.64
C SER A 146 15.44 -17.67 11.97
N SER A 147 15.55 -18.84 12.59
CA SER A 147 15.32 -19.00 14.03
C SER A 147 16.25 -20.06 14.60
N SER A 148 16.54 -19.92 15.88
CA SER A 148 17.40 -20.80 16.63
C SER A 148 16.57 -21.65 17.60
N TRP A 149 17.09 -22.84 17.86
CA TRP A 149 16.51 -23.82 18.76
C TRP A 149 17.61 -24.37 19.65
N LEU A 150 17.46 -24.22 20.95
CA LEU A 150 18.46 -24.64 21.94
C LEU A 150 17.74 -25.38 23.08
N GLY A 151 18.18 -26.60 23.36
CA GLY A 151 17.59 -27.39 24.45
C GLY A 151 18.36 -28.65 24.76
N PRO A 152 18.14 -29.23 25.94
CA PRO A 152 18.84 -30.42 26.40
C PRO A 152 18.34 -31.69 25.69
N GLN A 153 18.98 -32.82 26.01
CA GLN A 153 18.52 -34.13 25.57
C GLN A 153 17.04 -34.37 25.94
N SER A 154 16.31 -35.06 25.05
CA SER A 154 14.90 -35.44 25.18
C SER A 154 13.87 -34.34 24.92
N THR A 155 14.28 -33.13 24.54
CA THR A 155 13.33 -32.14 24.03
C THR A 155 12.60 -32.67 22.79
N LEU A 156 11.27 -32.56 22.79
CA LEU A 156 10.40 -33.06 21.72
C LEU A 156 9.52 -31.94 21.16
N THR A 157 9.70 -31.67 19.87
CA THR A 157 8.73 -30.92 19.06
C THR A 157 7.78 -31.93 18.39
N PRO A 158 6.48 -31.93 18.73
CA PRO A 158 5.51 -32.90 18.22
C PRO A 158 5.31 -32.82 16.71
N ILE A 159 4.54 -33.76 16.17
CA ILE A 159 4.16 -33.77 14.76
C ILE A 159 3.37 -32.49 14.44
N HIS A 160 3.93 -31.65 13.57
CA HIS A 160 3.33 -30.41 13.13
C HIS A 160 3.73 -30.09 11.70
N ARG A 161 3.13 -29.07 11.11
CA ARG A 161 3.60 -28.50 9.84
C ARG A 161 3.82 -27.00 9.97
N ASP A 162 4.79 -26.53 9.20
CA ASP A 162 5.05 -25.10 8.99
C ASP A 162 4.03 -24.49 8.02
N ALA A 163 4.29 -23.25 7.58
CA ALA A 163 3.49 -22.59 6.56
C ALA A 163 3.48 -23.40 5.25
N THR A 164 2.33 -23.45 4.58
CA THR A 164 2.14 -24.23 3.33
C THR A 164 2.85 -23.62 2.12
N THR A 165 3.44 -22.44 2.27
CA THR A 165 4.07 -21.64 1.20
C THR A 165 5.58 -21.51 1.36
N GLU A 166 6.14 -21.94 2.49
CA GLU A 166 7.55 -21.76 2.82
C GLU A 166 8.24 -23.13 2.96
N GLY A 167 9.41 -23.28 2.35
CA GLY A 167 10.29 -24.41 2.60
C GLY A 167 11.14 -24.11 3.84
N ASN A 168 11.39 -25.13 4.66
CA ASN A 168 12.21 -25.02 5.87
C ASN A 168 13.50 -25.81 5.71
N LEU A 169 14.64 -25.16 5.87
CA LEU A 169 15.95 -25.79 5.89
C LEU A 169 16.55 -25.67 7.28
N LEU A 170 16.62 -26.78 8.02
CA LEU A 170 17.16 -26.83 9.37
C LEU A 170 18.59 -27.35 9.36
N LEU A 171 19.51 -26.58 9.93
CA LEU A 171 20.92 -26.88 10.12
C LEU A 171 21.15 -27.31 11.57
N GLN A 172 21.74 -28.49 11.75
CA GLN A 172 22.11 -29.00 13.06
C GLN A 172 23.52 -28.52 13.42
N VAL A 173 23.61 -27.57 14.35
CA VAL A 173 24.89 -26.92 14.70
C VAL A 173 25.67 -27.75 15.70
N THR A 174 25.05 -28.22 16.78
CA THR A 174 25.71 -29.09 17.78
C THR A 174 24.74 -30.11 18.34
N GLY A 175 25.25 -31.24 18.82
CA GLY A 175 24.44 -32.36 19.25
C GLY A 175 23.64 -33.01 18.12
N SER A 176 22.76 -33.94 18.48
CA SER A 176 21.99 -34.75 17.53
C SER A 176 20.48 -34.64 17.72
N LYS A 177 19.76 -34.59 16.59
CA LYS A 177 18.28 -34.57 16.55
C LYS A 177 17.77 -35.66 15.62
N ARG A 178 16.74 -36.39 16.05
CA ARG A 178 15.96 -37.23 15.14
C ARG A 178 14.89 -36.37 14.48
N VAL A 179 14.78 -36.48 13.17
CA VAL A 179 13.72 -35.85 12.37
C VAL A 179 12.84 -36.94 11.75
N ASN A 180 11.54 -36.71 11.78
CA ASN A 180 10.58 -37.51 11.04
C ASN A 180 9.78 -36.58 10.13
N VAL A 181 9.58 -36.95 8.87
CA VAL A 181 8.85 -36.18 7.87
C VAL A 181 7.74 -37.05 7.27
N ILE A 182 6.56 -36.47 7.12
CA ILE A 182 5.34 -37.13 6.71
C ILE A 182 4.68 -36.31 5.60
N ASP A 183 4.37 -36.99 4.50
CA ASP A 183 3.74 -36.37 3.32
C ASP A 183 2.34 -35.82 3.67
N PRO A 184 1.97 -34.62 3.18
CA PRO A 184 0.65 -34.02 3.38
C PRO A 184 -0.53 -34.92 2.99
N ILE A 185 -0.34 -35.89 2.08
CA ILE A 185 -1.36 -36.88 1.69
C ILE A 185 -1.90 -37.68 2.88
N TYR A 186 -1.16 -37.74 3.99
CA TYR A 186 -1.55 -38.44 5.19
C TYR A 186 -2.24 -37.56 6.24
N ALA A 187 -2.54 -36.28 5.93
CA ALA A 187 -3.15 -35.33 6.87
C ALA A 187 -4.40 -35.88 7.60
N ASP A 188 -5.31 -36.52 6.87
CA ASP A 188 -6.55 -37.10 7.43
C ASP A 188 -6.31 -38.23 8.44
N LYS A 189 -5.11 -38.82 8.45
CA LYS A 189 -4.71 -39.90 9.36
C LYS A 189 -3.90 -39.40 10.56
N LEU A 190 -3.53 -38.12 10.59
CA LEU A 190 -2.67 -37.54 11.63
C LEU A 190 -3.44 -37.03 12.85
N ASN A 191 -4.77 -37.22 12.92
CA ASN A 191 -5.60 -36.77 14.04
C ASN A 191 -5.28 -35.31 14.44
N LEU A 192 -5.39 -34.41 13.48
CA LEU A 192 -5.07 -32.99 13.66
C LEU A 192 -6.07 -32.33 14.61
N HIS A 193 -5.63 -31.24 15.26
CA HIS A 193 -6.57 -30.39 15.96
C HIS A 193 -7.60 -29.79 14.98
N PRO A 194 -8.82 -29.45 15.43
CA PRO A 194 -9.87 -28.96 14.55
C PRO A 194 -9.47 -27.63 13.89
N ASP A 195 -10.03 -27.32 12.72
CA ASP A 195 -9.62 -26.14 11.92
C ASP A 195 -9.76 -24.79 12.64
N ASN A 196 -10.62 -24.71 13.66
CA ASN A 196 -10.80 -23.53 14.50
C ASN A 196 -9.79 -23.44 15.67
N SER A 197 -8.91 -24.42 15.84
CA SER A 197 -7.90 -24.45 16.90
C SER A 197 -6.64 -23.67 16.50
N PRO A 198 -6.01 -22.93 17.45
CA PRO A 198 -4.68 -22.34 17.23
C PRO A 198 -3.62 -23.42 16.95
N MET A 199 -3.89 -24.67 17.30
CA MET A 199 -3.03 -25.84 17.09
C MET A 199 -3.41 -26.68 15.87
N ARG A 200 -4.26 -26.22 14.95
CA ARG A 200 -4.70 -26.99 13.76
C ARG A 200 -3.56 -27.58 12.90
N ASN A 201 -2.38 -26.99 12.97
CA ASN A 201 -1.19 -27.48 12.26
C ASN A 201 -0.45 -28.61 13.00
N PHE A 202 -0.84 -28.91 14.24
CA PHE A 202 -0.30 -29.94 15.08
C PHE A 202 -1.20 -31.17 15.07
N SER A 203 -0.57 -32.34 15.20
CA SER A 203 -1.24 -33.58 15.53
C SER A 203 -1.55 -33.65 17.01
N ARG A 204 -2.66 -34.31 17.36
CA ARG A 204 -2.98 -34.68 18.75
C ARG A 204 -2.17 -35.88 19.26
N PHE A 205 -1.37 -36.52 18.41
CA PHE A 205 -0.42 -37.54 18.86
C PHE A 205 0.66 -36.90 19.72
N LEU A 206 0.90 -37.48 20.90
CA LEU A 206 1.87 -36.94 21.88
C LEU A 206 3.31 -37.39 21.62
N ASP A 207 3.48 -38.43 20.79
CA ASP A 207 4.76 -39.02 20.45
C ASP A 207 5.40 -38.40 19.20
N GLU A 208 6.69 -38.66 19.01
CA GLU A 208 7.44 -38.26 17.81
C GLU A 208 6.93 -38.95 16.52
N LEU A 209 6.21 -40.06 16.63
CA LEU A 209 5.67 -40.84 15.52
C LEU A 209 4.17 -41.09 15.69
N PRO A 210 3.40 -41.18 14.60
CA PRO A 210 1.99 -41.55 14.66
C PRO A 210 1.84 -43.03 15.09
N ASN A 211 0.64 -43.41 15.55
CA ASN A 211 0.36 -44.75 16.05
C ASN A 211 0.80 -45.85 15.05
N ALA A 212 1.52 -46.88 15.53
CA ALA A 212 2.19 -47.89 14.73
C ALA A 212 1.26 -48.64 13.74
N HIS A 213 -0.02 -48.76 14.09
CA HIS A 213 -1.05 -49.43 13.28
C HIS A 213 -1.52 -48.63 12.06
N LEU A 214 -1.19 -47.34 11.96
CA LEU A 214 -1.62 -46.51 10.83
C LEU A 214 -0.83 -46.84 9.55
N PRO A 215 -1.51 -46.94 8.38
CA PRO A 215 -0.87 -47.14 7.09
C PRO A 215 -0.34 -45.80 6.55
N ILE A 216 0.71 -45.29 7.20
CA ILE A 216 1.44 -44.06 6.87
C ILE A 216 2.90 -44.42 6.56
N GLN A 217 3.49 -43.72 5.59
CA GLN A 217 4.92 -43.73 5.33
C GLN A 217 5.56 -42.52 6.02
N VAL A 218 6.63 -42.76 6.76
CA VAL A 218 7.37 -41.73 7.48
C VAL A 218 8.82 -41.79 7.04
N GLU A 219 9.35 -40.69 6.55
CA GLU A 219 10.77 -40.54 6.25
C GLU A 219 11.49 -40.08 7.52
N SER A 220 12.45 -40.86 8.01
CA SER A 220 13.14 -40.60 9.28
C SER A 220 14.65 -40.57 9.08
N GLY A 221 15.34 -39.81 9.94
CA GLY A 221 16.79 -39.79 10.00
C GLY A 221 17.32 -39.08 11.24
N VAL A 222 18.63 -39.20 11.46
CA VAL A 222 19.33 -38.53 12.56
C VAL A 222 20.23 -37.46 11.98
N LEU A 223 20.01 -36.23 12.40
CA LEU A 223 20.87 -35.07 12.15
C LEU A 223 22.00 -35.06 13.16
N ASN A 224 23.24 -35.06 12.69
CA ASN A 224 24.44 -34.87 13.48
C ASN A 224 25.00 -33.44 13.28
N PRO A 225 25.97 -33.00 14.09
CA PRO A 225 26.61 -31.70 13.89
C PRO A 225 27.16 -31.56 12.46
N GLY A 226 26.71 -30.52 11.75
CA GLY A 226 27.08 -30.29 10.34
C GLY A 226 26.10 -30.82 9.29
N ASP A 227 25.07 -31.55 9.71
CA ASP A 227 23.99 -32.00 8.82
C ASP A 227 22.90 -30.93 8.67
N ALA A 228 22.20 -30.95 7.53
CA ALA A 228 21.02 -30.14 7.30
C ALA A 228 19.88 -30.97 6.71
N VAL A 229 18.64 -30.66 7.06
CA VAL A 229 17.43 -31.28 6.48
C VAL A 229 16.56 -30.22 5.82
N TYR A 230 16.09 -30.52 4.61
CA TYR A 230 15.07 -29.74 3.94
C TYR A 230 13.70 -30.38 4.13
N ILE A 231 12.75 -29.57 4.59
CA ILE A 231 11.34 -29.90 4.75
C ILE A 231 10.56 -29.04 3.74
N PRO A 232 9.87 -29.66 2.75
CA PRO A 232 9.11 -28.91 1.76
C PRO A 232 7.85 -28.27 2.34
N PRO A 233 7.29 -27.24 1.66
CA PRO A 233 6.08 -26.57 2.11
C PRO A 233 4.92 -27.53 2.35
N GLY A 234 4.27 -27.40 3.50
CA GLY A 234 3.08 -28.17 3.89
C GLY A 234 3.35 -29.56 4.46
N TYR A 235 4.58 -30.08 4.42
CA TYR A 235 4.93 -31.38 5.00
C TYR A 235 4.85 -31.35 6.52
N TYR A 236 4.33 -32.44 7.10
CA TYR A 236 4.32 -32.63 8.54
C TYR A 236 5.65 -33.21 9.00
N HIS A 237 6.09 -32.82 10.19
CA HIS A 237 7.36 -33.25 10.72
C HIS A 237 7.41 -33.17 12.25
N SER A 238 8.32 -33.92 12.86
CA SER A 238 8.61 -33.90 14.29
C SER A 238 10.12 -33.94 14.53
N PHE A 239 10.55 -33.37 15.65
CA PHE A 239 11.97 -33.32 16.04
C PHE A 239 12.15 -33.78 17.48
N LYS A 240 13.13 -34.65 17.73
CA LYS A 240 13.50 -35.09 19.07
C LYS A 240 15.00 -34.98 19.28
N SER A 241 15.40 -34.23 20.31
CA SER A 241 16.80 -34.09 20.69
C SER A 241 17.32 -35.37 21.34
N LEU A 242 18.37 -35.95 20.76
CA LEU A 242 19.04 -37.16 21.26
C LEU A 242 20.23 -36.82 22.17
N SER A 243 20.70 -35.58 22.14
CA SER A 243 21.66 -34.98 23.07
C SER A 243 21.29 -33.51 23.31
N ASP A 244 22.03 -32.82 24.15
CA ASP A 244 21.97 -31.35 24.21
C ASP A 244 22.28 -30.78 22.83
N SER A 245 21.43 -29.90 22.35
CA SER A 245 21.36 -29.61 20.92
C SER A 245 21.12 -28.13 20.64
N PHE A 246 21.83 -27.63 19.62
CA PHE A 246 21.64 -26.31 19.04
C PHE A 246 21.44 -26.47 17.54
N SER A 247 20.34 -25.94 17.03
CA SER A 247 20.01 -25.99 15.60
C SER A 247 19.43 -24.66 15.13
N VAL A 248 19.67 -24.31 13.88
CA VAL A 248 19.20 -23.07 13.27
C VAL A 248 18.45 -23.42 12.01
N ASN A 249 17.27 -22.86 11.84
CA ASN A 249 16.45 -23.15 10.67
C ASN A 249 16.18 -21.89 9.86
N PHE A 250 15.99 -22.09 8.55
CA PHE A 250 15.87 -21.04 7.55
C PHE A 250 14.64 -21.29 6.70
N TRP A 251 13.63 -20.43 6.83
CA TRP A 251 12.42 -20.48 6.02
C TRP A 251 12.52 -19.57 4.80
N PHE A 252 12.11 -20.06 3.63
CA PHE A 252 12.14 -19.31 2.37
C PHE A 252 10.97 -19.66 1.45
N GLN A 253 10.56 -18.72 0.59
CA GLN A 253 9.50 -18.94 -0.38
C GLN A 253 10.04 -19.58 -1.66
N LYS A 254 9.37 -20.63 -2.16
CA LYS A 254 9.69 -21.22 -3.45
C LYS A 254 9.18 -20.30 -4.57
N SER A 255 10.07 -19.75 -5.39
CA SER A 255 9.74 -18.80 -6.46
C SER A 255 9.05 -19.47 -7.66
N SER A 256 7.92 -20.17 -7.48
CA SER A 256 7.18 -20.77 -8.61
C SER A 256 5.77 -21.28 -8.26
N SER A 257 4.94 -20.50 -7.57
CA SER A 257 3.50 -20.74 -7.57
C SER A 257 2.75 -19.42 -7.56
N ARG A 258 1.92 -19.22 -8.60
CA ARG A 258 1.01 -18.07 -8.74
C ARG A 258 0.16 -17.94 -7.47
N PRO A 259 0.08 -16.78 -6.83
CA PRO A 259 -0.96 -16.55 -5.84
C PRO A 259 -2.31 -16.43 -6.55
N SER A 260 -3.29 -17.25 -6.16
CA SER A 260 -4.71 -16.97 -6.38
C SER A 260 -5.12 -15.74 -5.57
N SER A 261 -6.24 -15.10 -5.93
CA SER A 261 -6.60 -13.72 -5.55
C SER A 261 -6.33 -13.30 -4.08
N PRO A 262 -6.09 -11.99 -3.81
CA PRO A 262 -5.61 -11.44 -2.52
C PRO A 262 -6.46 -11.78 -1.27
N PHE A 263 -7.69 -12.25 -1.47
CA PHE A 263 -8.63 -12.61 -0.40
C PHE A 263 -8.62 -14.12 -0.07
N SER A 264 -8.19 -14.97 -1.01
CA SER A 264 -8.25 -16.43 -0.86
C SER A 264 -7.18 -17.00 0.09
N GLU A 265 -5.96 -16.47 0.05
CA GLU A 265 -4.89 -16.84 1.01
C GLU A 265 -5.14 -16.26 2.41
N ARG A 266 -5.86 -15.12 2.49
CA ARG A 266 -6.08 -14.35 3.72
C ARG A 266 -7.01 -15.06 4.71
N ARG A 267 -7.98 -15.80 4.21
CA ARG A 267 -8.93 -16.57 5.05
C ARG A 267 -8.23 -17.70 5.83
N ARG A 268 -7.04 -18.16 5.38
CA ARG A 268 -6.23 -19.19 6.06
C ARG A 268 -5.27 -18.63 7.11
N THR A 269 -4.84 -17.36 6.98
CA THR A 269 -3.91 -16.68 7.90
C THR A 269 -4.60 -15.91 9.04
N VAL A 270 -5.82 -15.41 8.83
CA VAL A 270 -6.60 -14.66 9.85
C VAL A 270 -7.09 -15.56 11.00
N HIS A 271 -7.36 -16.84 10.75
CA HIS A 271 -7.70 -17.81 11.82
C HIS A 271 -6.49 -18.28 12.64
N GLN A 272 -5.29 -17.73 12.45
CA GLN A 272 -4.05 -18.17 13.11
C GLN A 272 -3.48 -17.17 14.12
N HIS A 273 -4.02 -15.96 14.21
CA HIS A 273 -3.47 -14.91 15.06
C HIS A 273 -4.31 -14.75 16.32
N ASN A 274 -3.82 -15.31 17.43
CA ASN A 274 -4.21 -14.84 18.75
C ASN A 274 -3.90 -13.33 18.87
N VAL A 275 -4.78 -12.66 19.59
CA VAL A 275 -5.06 -11.21 19.69
C VAL A 275 -3.89 -10.35 20.25
N HIS A 276 -2.65 -10.83 20.24
CA HIS A 276 -1.51 -10.13 20.86
C HIS A 276 -0.27 -9.95 19.95
N ASN A 277 -0.24 -10.51 18.73
CA ASN A 277 0.89 -10.30 17.81
C ASN A 277 0.69 -9.08 16.89
N VAL A 278 1.07 -7.92 17.41
CA VAL A 278 1.07 -6.60 16.74
C VAL A 278 2.10 -6.52 15.60
N HIS A 279 3.02 -7.48 15.49
CA HIS A 279 4.16 -7.45 14.57
C HIS A 279 3.84 -7.76 13.09
N ARG A 280 2.59 -8.07 12.72
CA ARG A 280 2.20 -8.27 11.30
C ARG A 280 0.84 -7.67 10.96
N ILE A 281 0.62 -6.41 11.34
CA ILE A 281 -0.59 -5.66 10.94
C ILE A 281 -0.62 -5.45 9.42
N ILE A 282 0.53 -5.46 8.75
CA ILE A 282 0.65 -5.28 7.30
C ILE A 282 1.12 -6.59 6.67
N SER A 283 0.53 -6.94 5.52
CA SER A 283 0.93 -8.10 4.73
C SER A 283 2.41 -7.98 4.30
N PRO A 284 3.21 -9.07 4.32
CA PRO A 284 4.63 -9.03 3.92
C PRO A 284 4.84 -9.10 2.39
N THR A 285 3.79 -9.27 1.61
CA THR A 285 3.86 -9.48 0.15
C THR A 285 4.01 -8.15 -0.58
N LEU A 286 5.22 -7.68 -0.78
CA LEU A 286 5.49 -6.35 -1.38
C LEU A 286 5.52 -6.42 -2.90
N ARG A 287 5.06 -5.35 -3.56
CA ARG A 287 5.09 -5.19 -5.02
C ARG A 287 4.53 -6.40 -5.75
N GLN A 288 3.46 -6.98 -5.20
CA GLN A 288 2.90 -8.25 -5.66
C GLN A 288 2.52 -8.22 -7.15
N PHE A 289 2.17 -7.05 -7.67
CA PHE A 289 1.71 -6.87 -9.05
C PHE A 289 2.77 -6.36 -10.02
N GLU A 290 4.02 -6.15 -9.56
CA GLU A 290 5.07 -5.54 -10.37
C GLU A 290 5.44 -6.39 -11.62
N PHE A 291 5.21 -7.70 -11.56
CA PHE A 291 5.36 -8.60 -12.71
C PHE A 291 4.48 -8.24 -13.91
N ALA A 292 3.38 -7.50 -13.70
CA ALA A 292 2.48 -7.09 -14.76
C ALA A 292 2.99 -5.85 -15.52
N ARG A 293 3.98 -5.12 -14.99
CA ARG A 293 4.48 -3.86 -15.56
C ARG A 293 5.03 -4.07 -16.98
N LYS A 294 4.74 -3.13 -17.87
CA LYS A 294 5.33 -3.09 -19.23
C LYS A 294 6.43 -2.03 -19.28
N SER A 295 7.56 -2.38 -19.91
CA SER A 295 8.68 -1.43 -20.08
C SER A 295 8.33 -0.34 -21.09
N GLU A 296 8.95 0.84 -20.97
CA GLU A 296 8.75 1.92 -21.96
C GLU A 296 9.11 1.50 -23.39
N ARG A 297 10.09 0.61 -23.54
CA ARG A 297 10.52 0.08 -24.84
C ARG A 297 9.43 -0.78 -25.47
N ASP A 298 8.72 -1.56 -24.66
CA ASP A 298 7.60 -2.40 -25.13
C ASP A 298 6.38 -1.53 -25.47
N LEU A 299 6.09 -0.53 -24.64
CA LEU A 299 4.99 0.42 -24.88
C LEU A 299 5.15 1.18 -26.20
N LYS A 300 6.37 1.54 -26.60
CA LYS A 300 6.65 2.23 -27.87
C LYS A 300 6.34 1.36 -29.10
N LYS A 301 6.37 0.03 -28.97
CA LYS A 301 6.08 -0.91 -30.06
C LYS A 301 4.60 -1.27 -30.19
N MET A 302 3.77 -0.87 -29.22
CA MET A 302 2.36 -1.26 -29.17
C MET A 302 1.43 -0.30 -29.94
N PRO A 303 0.30 -0.80 -30.48
CA PRO A 303 -0.76 0.04 -31.04
C PRO A 303 -1.33 1.02 -29.99
N LYS A 304 -1.78 2.21 -30.42
CA LYS A 304 -2.20 3.33 -29.55
C LYS A 304 -3.19 2.93 -28.44
N LYS A 305 -4.22 2.13 -28.77
CA LYS A 305 -5.24 1.67 -27.80
C LYS A 305 -4.65 0.74 -26.72
N ILE A 306 -3.81 -0.23 -27.13
CA ILE A 306 -3.16 -1.18 -26.22
C ILE A 306 -2.11 -0.47 -25.35
N LYS A 307 -1.35 0.44 -25.95
CA LYS A 307 -0.40 1.29 -25.25
C LYS A 307 -1.09 2.09 -24.14
N SER A 308 -2.21 2.73 -24.43
CA SER A 308 -2.98 3.49 -23.44
C SER A 308 -3.46 2.63 -22.28
N PHE A 309 -3.89 1.40 -22.54
CA PHE A 309 -4.30 0.46 -21.50
C PHE A 309 -3.13 0.13 -20.54
N TYR A 310 -1.97 -0.28 -21.08
CA TYR A 310 -0.81 -0.61 -20.25
C TYR A 310 -0.17 0.60 -19.58
N GLN A 311 -0.31 1.80 -20.15
CA GLN A 311 0.07 3.05 -19.47
C GLN A 311 -0.78 3.27 -18.23
N LYS A 312 -2.11 3.13 -18.32
CA LYS A 312 -3.00 3.22 -17.16
C LYS A 312 -2.74 2.10 -16.14
N GLN A 313 -2.41 0.90 -16.61
CA GLN A 313 -2.00 -0.20 -15.72
C GLN A 313 -0.72 0.15 -14.96
N ASN A 314 0.32 0.64 -15.64
CA ASN A 314 1.57 1.04 -14.99
C ASN A 314 1.36 2.16 -13.96
N GLU A 315 0.47 3.13 -14.25
CA GLU A 315 0.10 4.19 -13.30
C GLU A 315 -0.55 3.63 -12.02
N ILE A 316 -1.42 2.62 -12.15
CA ILE A 316 -1.98 1.91 -10.98
C ILE A 316 -0.87 1.18 -10.19
N LEU A 317 0.08 0.55 -10.90
CA LEU A 317 1.21 -0.12 -10.24
C LEU A 317 2.14 0.87 -9.51
N ASP A 318 2.37 2.05 -10.09
CA ASP A 318 3.10 3.14 -9.43
C ASP A 318 2.36 3.60 -8.17
N ALA A 319 1.02 3.74 -8.25
CA ALA A 319 0.20 4.05 -7.09
C ALA A 319 0.31 2.96 -5.99
N TYR A 320 0.30 1.67 -6.35
CA TYR A 320 0.49 0.57 -5.40
C TYR A 320 1.88 0.56 -4.76
N ALA A 321 2.92 0.84 -5.54
CA ALA A 321 4.27 0.96 -5.01
C ALA A 321 4.37 2.08 -3.96
N SER A 322 3.72 3.24 -4.20
CA SER A 322 3.69 4.34 -3.23
C SER A 322 3.00 3.97 -1.92
N VAL A 323 2.00 3.10 -1.98
CA VAL A 323 1.30 2.56 -0.80
C VAL A 323 2.18 1.57 -0.06
N ASP A 324 2.86 0.67 -0.76
CA ASP A 324 3.80 -0.27 -0.15
C ASP A 324 4.94 0.47 0.58
N ASP A 325 5.52 1.50 -0.05
CA ASP A 325 6.58 2.32 0.56
C ASP A 325 6.10 3.04 1.84
N LEU A 326 4.87 3.56 1.86
CA LEU A 326 4.25 4.16 3.05
C LEU A 326 4.02 3.13 4.16
N LEU A 327 3.52 1.95 3.80
CA LEU A 327 3.23 0.88 4.75
C LEU A 327 4.49 0.23 5.33
N GLU A 328 5.60 0.22 4.59
CA GLU A 328 6.91 -0.23 5.07
C GLU A 328 7.58 0.78 6.03
N SER A 329 7.15 2.04 5.99
CA SER A 329 7.70 3.05 6.90
C SER A 329 7.36 2.75 8.37
N SER A 330 8.03 3.41 9.31
CA SER A 330 7.68 3.31 10.73
C SER A 330 6.28 3.88 11.04
N TYR A 331 5.69 4.66 10.12
CA TYR A 331 4.51 5.45 10.38
C TYR A 331 3.30 4.66 10.92
N PRO A 332 2.89 3.51 10.35
CA PRO A 332 1.79 2.72 10.91
C PRO A 332 2.07 2.24 12.34
N HIS A 333 3.34 1.92 12.65
CA HIS A 333 3.76 1.54 13.99
C HIS A 333 3.81 2.73 14.95
N ASP A 334 4.23 3.90 14.47
CA ASP A 334 4.27 5.14 15.25
C ASP A 334 2.85 5.58 15.65
N VAL A 335 1.86 5.42 14.76
CA VAL A 335 0.44 5.67 15.06
C VAL A 335 -0.04 4.78 16.20
N LEU A 336 0.21 3.48 16.11
CA LEU A 336 -0.18 2.51 17.14
C LEU A 336 0.52 2.76 18.48
N ALA A 337 1.81 3.07 18.45
CA ALA A 337 2.59 3.40 19.65
C ALA A 337 1.99 4.62 20.35
N ARG A 338 1.61 5.65 19.59
CA ARG A 338 0.98 6.85 20.13
C ARG A 338 -0.41 6.58 20.72
N LEU A 339 -1.26 5.83 20.05
CA LEU A 339 -2.59 5.46 20.56
C LEU A 339 -2.48 4.77 21.92
N ARG A 340 -1.52 3.85 22.05
CA ARG A 340 -1.24 3.13 23.31
C ARG A 340 -0.64 4.03 24.39
N GLY A 341 0.29 4.91 24.04
CA GLY A 341 0.86 5.87 24.98
C GLY A 341 -0.21 6.81 25.55
N ILE A 342 -1.14 7.30 24.71
CA ILE A 342 -2.29 8.10 25.16
C ILE A 342 -3.18 7.29 26.11
N ALA A 343 -3.50 6.04 25.76
CA ALA A 343 -4.29 5.17 26.63
C ALA A 343 -3.61 4.86 27.98
N ALA A 344 -2.27 4.86 28.01
CA ALA A 344 -1.47 4.68 29.21
C ALA A 344 -1.28 5.97 30.04
N GLY A 345 -1.76 7.13 29.57
CA GLY A 345 -1.61 8.41 30.24
C GLY A 345 -0.20 9.01 30.13
N ASP A 346 0.56 8.65 29.11
CA ASP A 346 1.92 9.18 28.88
C ASP A 346 1.87 10.59 28.26
N GLU A 347 2.17 11.60 29.08
CA GLU A 347 2.24 13.02 28.68
C GLU A 347 3.38 13.32 27.70
N GLN A 348 4.34 12.41 27.50
CA GLN A 348 5.50 12.59 26.60
C GLN A 348 5.31 11.94 25.22
N THR A 349 4.09 11.51 24.87
CA THR A 349 3.82 10.89 23.57
C THR A 349 4.18 11.84 22.40
N PRO A 350 5.09 11.44 21.49
CA PRO A 350 5.52 12.29 20.38
C PRO A 350 4.35 12.60 19.42
N LEU A 351 4.37 13.80 18.84
CA LEU A 351 3.38 14.22 17.84
C LEU A 351 3.56 13.39 16.55
N LEU A 352 2.46 12.87 16.01
CA LEU A 352 2.45 12.24 14.68
C LEU A 352 2.66 13.31 13.62
N HIS A 353 3.67 13.10 12.77
CA HIS A 353 3.87 13.89 11.56
C HIS A 353 3.38 13.07 10.37
N PHE A 354 2.45 13.61 9.59
CA PHE A 354 1.97 12.92 8.38
C PHE A 354 3.05 12.95 7.30
N PRO A 355 3.42 11.81 6.68
CA PRO A 355 4.45 11.78 5.63
C PRO A 355 4.15 12.70 4.45
N SER A 356 2.87 12.86 4.09
CA SER A 356 2.40 13.74 3.01
C SER A 356 2.51 15.24 3.34
N GLU A 357 2.53 15.62 4.62
CA GLU A 357 2.36 17.02 5.04
C GLU A 357 3.46 17.95 4.50
N GLN A 358 4.70 17.45 4.45
CA GLN A 358 5.81 18.24 3.93
C GLN A 358 5.69 18.45 2.41
N ASN A 359 5.22 17.44 1.69
CA ASN A 359 4.99 17.52 0.24
C ASN A 359 3.85 18.49 -0.07
N GLU A 360 2.75 18.45 0.69
CA GLU A 360 1.64 19.40 0.56
C GLU A 360 2.07 20.84 0.87
N LYS A 361 2.85 21.05 1.94
CA LYS A 361 3.40 22.38 2.26
C LYS A 361 4.27 22.92 1.12
N ASN A 362 5.12 22.08 0.53
CA ASN A 362 5.97 22.47 -0.59
C ASN A 362 5.16 22.72 -1.87
N HIS A 363 4.13 21.91 -2.13
CA HIS A 363 3.20 22.10 -3.22
C HIS A 363 2.46 23.43 -3.09
N ASN A 364 1.85 23.71 -1.94
CA ASN A 364 1.12 24.95 -1.66
C ASN A 364 2.03 26.19 -1.74
N LYS A 365 3.29 26.09 -1.28
CA LYS A 365 4.28 27.15 -1.48
C LYS A 365 4.55 27.40 -2.97
N THR A 366 4.72 26.33 -3.74
CA THR A 366 4.96 26.43 -5.19
C THR A 366 3.78 27.08 -5.89
N VAL A 367 2.55 26.66 -5.57
CA VAL A 367 1.30 27.26 -6.05
C VAL A 367 1.27 28.76 -5.73
N ASN A 368 1.49 29.15 -4.47
CA ASN A 368 1.49 30.56 -4.06
C ASN A 368 2.56 31.39 -4.78
N VAL A 369 3.77 30.86 -4.97
CA VAL A 369 4.83 31.54 -5.73
C VAL A 369 4.40 31.78 -7.17
N VAL A 370 3.83 30.77 -7.82
CA VAL A 370 3.37 30.86 -9.22
C VAL A 370 2.23 31.86 -9.36
N LEU A 371 1.26 31.83 -8.45
CA LEU A 371 0.16 32.79 -8.42
C LEU A 371 0.67 34.23 -8.23
N ASN A 372 1.62 34.43 -7.32
CA ASN A 372 2.25 35.74 -7.09
C ASN A 372 3.00 36.25 -8.33
N VAL A 373 3.79 35.38 -8.98
CA VAL A 373 4.52 35.74 -10.19
C VAL A 373 3.55 36.10 -11.32
N ASN A 374 2.51 35.29 -11.54
CA ASN A 374 1.48 35.57 -12.54
C ASN A 374 0.77 36.91 -12.27
N LEU A 375 0.40 37.17 -11.02
CA LEU A 375 -0.23 38.43 -10.62
C LEU A 375 0.69 39.64 -10.92
N ILE A 376 1.97 39.55 -10.55
CA ILE A 376 2.95 40.62 -10.82
C ILE A 376 3.09 40.86 -12.33
N ILE A 377 3.20 39.80 -13.13
CA ILE A 377 3.32 39.93 -14.59
C ILE A 377 2.08 40.58 -15.19
N ASN A 378 0.87 40.20 -14.75
CA ASN A 378 -0.36 40.81 -15.25
C ASN A 378 -0.51 42.28 -14.81
N ILE A 379 -0.04 42.66 -13.61
CA ILE A 379 0.05 44.06 -13.19
C ILE A 379 1.02 44.84 -14.10
N LEU A 380 2.19 44.28 -14.40
CA LEU A 380 3.18 44.92 -15.27
C LEU A 380 2.67 45.06 -16.72
N LEU A 381 2.02 44.02 -17.26
CA LEU A 381 1.39 44.05 -18.58
C LEU A 381 0.31 45.13 -18.65
N LEU A 382 -0.56 45.20 -17.65
CA LEU A 382 -1.60 46.22 -17.57
C LEU A 382 -1.00 47.62 -17.52
N GLY A 383 0.04 47.83 -16.70
CA GLY A 383 0.74 49.12 -16.61
C GLY A 383 1.40 49.52 -17.92
N ALA A 384 2.08 48.59 -18.59
CA ALA A 384 2.73 48.84 -19.87
C ALA A 384 1.72 49.18 -20.99
N LYS A 385 0.63 48.41 -21.10
CA LYS A 385 -0.44 48.72 -22.06
C LYS A 385 -1.17 50.02 -21.70
N GLY A 386 -1.34 50.32 -20.41
CA GLY A 386 -1.94 51.57 -19.95
C GLY A 386 -1.12 52.79 -20.37
N ALA A 387 0.20 52.73 -20.17
CA ALA A 387 1.11 53.76 -20.66
C ALA A 387 1.05 53.87 -22.20
N ALA A 388 1.02 52.76 -22.93
CA ALA A 388 0.92 52.76 -24.39
C ALA A 388 -0.37 53.43 -24.90
N VAL A 389 -1.52 53.21 -24.23
CA VAL A 389 -2.79 53.87 -24.55
C VAL A 389 -2.75 55.35 -24.22
N LEU A 390 -2.16 55.78 -23.10
CA LEU A 390 -2.05 57.20 -22.77
C LEU A 390 -1.16 57.98 -23.75
N LEU A 391 -0.22 57.29 -24.40
CA LEU A 391 0.68 57.85 -25.41
C LEU A 391 0.14 57.68 -26.84
N SER A 392 -1.01 57.03 -27.03
CA SER A 392 -1.54 56.68 -28.36
C SER A 392 -3.06 56.83 -28.46
N ASP A 393 -3.52 57.53 -29.50
CA ASP A 393 -4.96 57.63 -29.82
C ASP A 393 -5.55 56.36 -30.48
N SER A 394 -4.91 55.19 -30.32
CA SER A 394 -5.31 53.97 -31.01
C SER A 394 -6.42 53.20 -30.26
N VAL A 395 -7.57 53.02 -30.92
CA VAL A 395 -8.68 52.17 -30.46
C VAL A 395 -8.25 50.71 -30.27
N SER A 396 -7.31 50.22 -31.09
CA SER A 396 -6.79 48.84 -30.98
C SER A 396 -5.97 48.61 -29.70
N LEU A 397 -5.21 49.62 -29.26
CA LEU A 397 -4.47 49.54 -28.01
C LEU A 397 -5.41 49.59 -26.80
N PHE A 398 -6.47 50.39 -26.88
CA PHE A 398 -7.50 50.43 -25.83
C PHE A 398 -8.21 49.08 -25.67
N ALA A 399 -8.56 48.40 -26.77
CA ALA A 399 -9.11 47.04 -26.71
C ALA A 399 -8.13 46.06 -26.03
N SER A 400 -6.84 46.12 -26.38
CA SER A 400 -5.80 45.29 -25.75
C SER A 400 -5.59 45.59 -24.26
N LEU A 401 -5.90 46.80 -23.81
CA LEU A 401 -5.84 47.20 -22.40
C LEU A 401 -6.99 46.57 -21.61
N VAL A 402 -8.21 46.59 -22.15
CA VAL A 402 -9.40 45.98 -21.54
C VAL A 402 -9.18 44.48 -21.32
N GLU A 403 -8.56 43.79 -22.29
CA GLU A 403 -8.15 42.39 -22.18
C GLU A 403 -7.25 42.17 -20.95
N SER A 404 -6.19 42.98 -20.80
CA SER A 404 -5.30 42.87 -19.64
C SER A 404 -5.94 43.29 -18.31
N VAL A 405 -7.03 44.06 -18.31
CA VAL A 405 -7.84 44.29 -17.10
C VAL A 405 -8.58 43.02 -16.69
N LEU A 406 -9.16 42.29 -17.66
CA LEU A 406 -9.85 41.02 -17.40
C LEU A 406 -8.87 39.96 -16.89
N ASP A 407 -7.65 39.90 -17.44
CA ASP A 407 -6.58 39.01 -16.99
C ASP A 407 -6.13 39.30 -15.54
N LEU A 408 -6.09 40.57 -15.17
CA LEU A 408 -5.76 40.96 -13.80
C LEU A 408 -6.90 40.60 -12.85
N LEU A 409 -8.15 40.83 -13.27
CA LEU A 409 -9.33 40.49 -12.50
C LEU A 409 -9.39 38.99 -12.22
N SER A 410 -9.16 38.15 -13.23
CA SER A 410 -9.13 36.70 -13.09
C SER A 410 -8.04 36.23 -12.14
N SER A 411 -6.83 36.78 -12.30
CA SER A 411 -5.69 36.52 -11.41
C SER A 411 -6.01 36.90 -9.97
N LEU A 412 -6.71 38.01 -9.74
CA LEU A 412 -7.12 38.45 -8.42
C LEU A 412 -8.19 37.54 -7.80
N ILE A 413 -9.13 37.04 -8.60
CA ILE A 413 -10.16 36.08 -8.14
C ILE A 413 -9.49 34.79 -7.68
N ILE A 414 -8.59 34.20 -8.48
CA ILE A 414 -7.88 32.97 -8.14
C ILE A 414 -6.95 33.19 -6.94
N TYR A 415 -6.21 34.30 -6.92
CA TYR A 415 -5.35 34.66 -5.79
C TYR A 415 -6.15 34.83 -4.49
N GLY A 416 -7.27 35.57 -4.53
CA GLY A 416 -8.12 35.82 -3.37
C GLY A 416 -8.79 34.57 -2.85
N THR A 417 -9.24 33.67 -3.73
CA THR A 417 -9.83 32.39 -3.31
C THR A 417 -8.81 31.44 -2.71
N THR A 418 -7.60 31.38 -3.26
CA THR A 418 -6.47 30.61 -2.70
C THR A 418 -6.05 31.16 -1.33
N LEU A 419 -5.98 32.50 -1.19
CA LEU A 419 -5.69 33.15 0.08
C LEU A 419 -6.76 32.82 1.14
N CYS A 420 -8.04 32.87 0.76
CA CYS A 420 -9.15 32.50 1.64
C CYS A 420 -9.10 31.03 2.05
N ALA A 421 -8.71 30.13 1.13
CA ALA A 421 -8.56 28.70 1.39
C ALA A 421 -7.42 28.41 2.37
N GLY A 422 -6.29 29.12 2.23
CA GLY A 422 -5.12 29.00 3.11
C GLY A 422 -5.26 29.67 4.47
N HIS A 423 -6.21 30.60 4.64
CA HIS A 423 -6.38 31.34 5.89
C HIS A 423 -7.04 30.49 6.99
N ARG A 424 -6.20 29.97 7.89
CA ARG A 424 -6.58 29.20 9.09
C ARG A 424 -6.38 30.07 10.33
N ASP A 425 -7.45 30.74 10.77
CA ASP A 425 -7.50 31.46 12.05
C ASP A 425 -8.39 30.70 13.06
N ASP A 426 -8.14 30.84 14.35
CA ASP A 426 -8.88 30.13 15.41
C ASP A 426 -10.38 30.43 15.35
N SER A 427 -10.74 31.68 15.04
CA SER A 427 -12.13 32.10 14.84
C SER A 427 -12.83 31.39 13.67
N THR A 428 -12.06 31.02 12.64
CA THR A 428 -12.57 30.37 11.43
C THR A 428 -12.71 28.86 11.60
N ARG A 429 -11.96 28.23 12.51
CA ARG A 429 -12.06 26.80 12.83
C ARG A 429 -13.45 26.42 13.32
N PHE A 430 -14.09 27.28 14.11
CA PHE A 430 -15.46 27.04 14.60
C PHE A 430 -16.53 27.19 13.52
N LYS A 431 -16.32 28.07 12.54
CA LYS A 431 -17.28 28.30 11.44
C LYS A 431 -17.12 27.26 10.32
N CYS A 432 -15.89 26.86 10.03
CA CYS A 432 -15.54 25.93 8.96
C CYS A 432 -14.65 24.80 9.53
N PRO A 433 -15.22 23.81 10.25
CA PRO A 433 -14.45 22.79 10.96
C PRO A 433 -13.70 21.81 10.03
N VAL A 434 -14.19 21.65 8.79
CA VAL A 434 -13.56 20.80 7.77
C VAL A 434 -12.53 21.59 6.94
N GLY A 435 -12.40 22.90 7.15
CA GLY A 435 -11.52 23.76 6.38
C GLY A 435 -12.21 24.48 5.22
N LYS A 436 -11.40 25.16 4.40
CA LYS A 436 -11.83 26.08 3.33
C LYS A 436 -11.25 25.70 1.95
N GLN A 437 -10.80 24.47 1.77
CA GLN A 437 -10.21 24.04 0.48
C GLN A 437 -11.22 24.09 -0.68
N ARG A 438 -12.52 24.00 -0.39
CA ARG A 438 -13.60 24.16 -1.38
C ARG A 438 -13.66 25.55 -2.06
N PHE A 439 -12.96 26.56 -1.55
CA PHE A 439 -12.93 27.88 -2.17
C PHE A 439 -12.10 27.91 -3.46
N GLU A 440 -11.14 26.99 -3.65
CA GLU A 440 -10.31 26.91 -4.87
C GLU A 440 -11.14 26.62 -6.13
N PRO A 441 -11.91 25.51 -6.21
CA PRO A 441 -12.77 25.26 -7.38
C PRO A 441 -13.85 26.33 -7.55
N LEU A 442 -14.30 26.97 -6.47
CA LEU A 442 -15.25 28.08 -6.52
C LEU A 442 -14.67 29.29 -7.26
N GLY A 443 -13.39 29.60 -7.03
CA GLY A 443 -12.68 30.65 -7.78
C GLY A 443 -12.63 30.35 -9.28
N VAL A 444 -12.34 29.09 -9.63
CA VAL A 444 -12.32 28.64 -11.04
C VAL A 444 -13.71 28.70 -11.67
N ILE A 445 -14.78 28.36 -10.95
CA ILE A 445 -16.16 28.46 -11.44
C ILE A 445 -16.51 29.92 -11.73
N ILE A 446 -16.25 30.84 -10.78
CA ILE A 446 -16.53 32.27 -10.97
C ILE A 446 -15.74 32.78 -12.18
N PHE A 447 -14.46 32.45 -12.27
CA PHE A 447 -13.61 32.84 -13.38
C PHE A 447 -14.12 32.31 -14.73
N SER A 448 -14.51 31.03 -14.79
CA SER A 448 -15.05 30.41 -16.00
C SER A 448 -16.31 31.13 -16.51
N VAL A 449 -17.19 31.60 -15.60
CA VAL A 449 -18.38 32.38 -15.98
C VAL A 449 -18.00 33.72 -16.64
N PHE A 450 -17.01 34.43 -16.10
CA PHE A 450 -16.51 35.66 -16.71
C PHE A 450 -15.92 35.40 -18.10
N MET A 451 -15.12 34.33 -18.26
CA MET A 451 -14.51 33.98 -19.55
C MET A 451 -15.55 33.62 -20.60
N ILE A 452 -16.54 32.81 -20.26
CA ILE A 452 -17.64 32.49 -21.18
C ILE A 452 -18.38 33.77 -21.58
N GLY A 453 -18.66 34.67 -20.63
CA GLY A 453 -19.29 35.97 -20.89
C GLY A 453 -18.50 36.84 -21.86
N SER A 454 -17.18 36.99 -21.63
CA SER A 454 -16.30 37.77 -22.50
C SER A 454 -16.24 37.19 -23.92
N PHE A 455 -16.12 35.88 -24.08
CA PHE A 455 -16.06 35.26 -25.40
C PHE A 455 -17.41 35.22 -26.13
N LEU A 456 -18.54 35.24 -25.41
CA LEU A 456 -19.86 35.47 -26.01
C LEU A 456 -19.97 36.87 -26.61
N GLN A 457 -19.42 37.89 -25.94
CA GLN A 457 -19.38 39.26 -26.49
C GLN A 457 -18.56 39.30 -27.79
N VAL A 458 -17.36 38.67 -27.81
CA VAL A 458 -16.53 38.58 -29.01
C VAL A 458 -17.22 37.83 -30.14
N LEU A 459 -17.97 36.77 -29.81
CA LEU A 459 -18.77 36.02 -30.78
C LEU A 459 -19.84 36.91 -31.44
N PHE A 460 -20.62 37.66 -30.64
CA PHE A 460 -21.66 38.55 -31.17
C PHE A 460 -21.07 39.69 -32.00
N GLU A 461 -19.96 40.27 -31.56
CA GLU A 461 -19.23 41.30 -32.31
C GLU A 461 -18.73 40.75 -33.66
N SER A 462 -18.18 39.53 -33.68
CA SER A 462 -17.69 38.88 -34.91
C SER A 462 -18.84 38.57 -35.89
N ILE A 463 -20.00 38.14 -35.38
CA ILE A 463 -21.22 37.93 -36.19
C ILE A 463 -21.72 39.26 -36.76
N SER A 464 -21.74 40.33 -35.96
CA SER A 464 -22.14 41.66 -36.40
C SER A 464 -21.25 42.19 -37.55
N ARG A 465 -19.93 42.00 -37.42
CA ARG A 465 -18.94 42.35 -38.45
C ARG A 465 -19.08 41.56 -39.75
N LEU A 466 -19.62 40.35 -39.69
CA LEU A 466 -19.91 39.57 -40.90
C LEU A 466 -21.03 40.21 -41.74
N GLN A 467 -21.97 40.92 -41.10
CA GLN A 467 -23.09 41.59 -41.77
C GLN A 467 -22.71 42.99 -42.29
N HIS A 468 -21.76 43.64 -41.63
CA HIS A 468 -21.29 44.99 -41.99
C HIS A 468 -19.79 44.90 -42.28
N ILE A 469 -19.41 44.56 -43.52
CA ILE A 469 -17.99 44.47 -43.93
C ILE A 469 -17.34 45.83 -43.72
N PRO A 470 -16.48 46.02 -42.71
CA PRO A 470 -15.77 47.27 -42.53
C PRO A 470 -14.63 47.34 -43.56
N ILE A 471 -14.26 48.56 -43.93
CA ILE A 471 -13.02 48.82 -44.66
C ILE A 471 -11.87 48.31 -43.78
N THR A 472 -11.02 47.45 -44.33
CA THR A 472 -9.84 46.89 -43.67
C THR A 472 -8.95 48.01 -43.10
N THR A 473 -9.08 48.28 -41.81
CA THR A 473 -8.14 49.12 -41.09
C THR A 473 -6.88 48.31 -40.86
N LEU A 474 -5.77 48.72 -41.47
CA LEU A 474 -4.46 48.16 -41.14
C LEU A 474 -4.24 48.32 -39.63
N LEU A 475 -4.00 47.20 -38.95
CA LEU A 475 -3.59 47.21 -37.55
C LEU A 475 -2.36 48.11 -37.42
N PRO A 476 -2.41 49.18 -36.59
CA PRO A 476 -1.26 50.02 -36.35
C PRO A 476 -0.09 49.18 -35.86
N LEU A 477 1.14 49.52 -36.27
CA LEU A 477 2.36 48.79 -35.87
C LEU A 477 2.45 48.62 -34.34
N ALA A 478 1.98 49.63 -33.58
CA ALA A 478 1.90 49.59 -32.13
C ALA A 478 0.94 48.50 -31.59
N GLY A 479 -0.21 48.30 -32.23
CA GLY A 479 -1.16 47.24 -31.88
C GLY A 479 -0.59 45.85 -32.14
N ILE A 480 0.05 45.66 -33.31
CA ILE A 480 0.73 44.40 -33.65
C ILE A 480 1.83 44.09 -32.64
N LEU A 481 2.69 45.07 -32.31
CA LEU A 481 3.76 44.88 -31.34
C LEU A 481 3.22 44.53 -29.95
N SER A 482 2.13 45.18 -29.50
CA SER A 482 1.45 44.87 -28.25
C SER A 482 0.93 43.42 -28.19
N MET A 483 0.30 42.94 -29.27
CA MET A 483 -0.19 41.56 -29.36
C MET A 483 0.96 40.56 -29.36
N VAL A 484 2.04 40.81 -30.08
CA VAL A 484 3.24 39.95 -30.11
C VAL A 484 3.90 39.86 -28.73
N ILE A 485 4.04 40.99 -28.02
CA ILE A 485 4.57 40.99 -26.64
C ILE A 485 3.66 40.18 -25.72
N THR A 486 2.33 40.35 -25.84
CA THR A 486 1.35 39.58 -25.06
C THR A 486 1.49 38.08 -25.31
N VAL A 487 1.63 37.66 -26.57
CA VAL A 487 1.87 36.26 -26.94
C VAL A 487 3.13 35.70 -26.28
N ILE A 488 4.25 36.43 -26.32
CA ILE A 488 5.51 35.96 -25.73
C ILE A 488 5.38 35.80 -24.21
N VAL A 489 4.81 36.80 -23.53
CA VAL A 489 4.67 36.80 -22.07
C VAL A 489 3.68 35.71 -21.61
N LYS A 490 2.52 35.58 -22.26
CA LYS A 490 1.51 34.58 -21.91
C LYS A 490 1.97 33.16 -22.25
N ALA A 491 2.73 32.97 -23.34
CA ALA A 491 3.36 31.67 -23.63
C ALA A 491 4.37 31.28 -22.54
N PHE A 492 5.15 32.24 -22.01
CA PHE A 492 6.05 31.99 -20.89
C PHE A 492 5.28 31.58 -19.61
N ILE A 493 4.20 32.29 -19.28
CA ILE A 493 3.32 31.94 -18.14
C ILE A 493 2.76 30.53 -18.33
N TRP A 494 2.24 30.22 -19.52
CA TRP A 494 1.68 28.90 -19.82
C TRP A 494 2.70 27.77 -19.59
N VAL A 495 3.93 27.90 -20.09
CA VAL A 495 4.99 26.89 -19.89
C VAL A 495 5.33 26.69 -18.40
N PHE A 496 5.32 27.78 -17.62
CA PHE A 496 5.64 27.71 -16.19
C PHE A 496 4.50 27.08 -15.37
N CYS A 497 3.24 27.38 -15.71
CA CYS A 497 2.05 26.90 -14.99
C CYS A 497 1.62 25.49 -15.39
N PHE A 498 1.84 25.06 -16.65
CA PHE A 498 1.28 23.81 -17.21
C PHE A 498 1.66 22.55 -16.43
N LYS A 499 2.81 22.52 -15.76
CA LYS A 499 3.29 21.35 -15.01
C LYS A 499 2.72 21.24 -13.59
N ILE A 500 2.07 22.29 -13.08
CA ILE A 500 1.62 22.37 -11.69
C ILE A 500 0.16 21.91 -11.60
N LYS A 501 -0.08 20.90 -10.77
CA LYS A 501 -1.39 20.28 -10.61
C LYS A 501 -2.19 20.98 -9.50
N SER A 502 -2.80 22.10 -9.84
CA SER A 502 -3.80 22.81 -9.01
C SER A 502 -4.87 23.38 -9.93
N SER A 503 -6.15 23.30 -9.55
CA SER A 503 -7.27 23.79 -10.36
C SER A 503 -7.13 25.28 -10.71
N GLY A 504 -6.74 26.11 -9.74
CA GLY A 504 -6.50 27.54 -9.94
C GLY A 504 -5.34 27.82 -10.89
N VAL A 505 -4.21 27.13 -10.72
CA VAL A 505 -3.02 27.31 -11.58
C VAL A 505 -3.28 26.80 -13.00
N GLN A 506 -4.01 25.69 -13.14
CA GLN A 506 -4.40 25.14 -14.45
C GLN A 506 -5.36 26.08 -15.18
N ALA A 507 -6.30 26.72 -14.47
CA ALA A 507 -7.18 27.73 -15.06
C ALA A 507 -6.38 28.92 -15.62
N ILE A 508 -5.36 29.39 -14.90
CA ILE A 508 -4.45 30.45 -15.37
C ILE A 508 -3.62 30.00 -16.58
N ALA A 509 -3.15 28.74 -16.58
CA ALA A 509 -2.41 28.19 -17.71
C ALA A 509 -3.29 28.11 -18.97
N GLN A 510 -4.52 27.63 -18.81
CA GLN A 510 -5.51 27.53 -19.88
C GLN A 510 -5.89 28.90 -20.42
N ASP A 511 -6.13 29.87 -19.54
CA ASP A 511 -6.35 31.28 -19.89
C ASP A 511 -5.20 31.85 -20.71
N SER A 512 -3.96 31.69 -20.22
CA SER A 512 -2.77 32.17 -20.93
C SER A 512 -2.58 31.52 -22.30
N LEU A 513 -2.97 30.24 -22.45
CA LEU A 513 -2.96 29.56 -23.74
C LEU A 513 -4.04 30.11 -24.67
N ASN A 514 -5.25 30.34 -24.16
CA ASN A 514 -6.34 30.93 -24.92
C ASN A 514 -5.98 32.32 -25.46
N ASP A 515 -5.29 33.14 -24.66
CA ASP A 515 -4.81 34.46 -25.10
C ASP A 515 -3.75 34.36 -26.19
N VAL A 516 -2.83 33.40 -26.07
CA VAL A 516 -1.81 33.13 -27.10
C VAL A 516 -2.49 32.73 -28.41
N VAL A 517 -3.42 31.78 -28.35
CA VAL A 517 -4.16 31.30 -29.53
C VAL A 517 -5.01 32.43 -30.12
N PHE A 518 -5.67 33.22 -29.28
CA PHE A 518 -6.49 34.36 -29.68
C PHE A 518 -5.69 35.44 -30.39
N ASN A 519 -4.57 35.87 -29.81
CA ASN A 519 -3.72 36.88 -30.42
C ASN A 519 -3.06 36.39 -31.72
N ILE A 520 -2.66 35.11 -31.81
CA ILE A 520 -2.12 34.52 -33.04
C ILE A 520 -3.17 34.49 -34.14
N ILE A 521 -4.39 34.03 -33.85
CA ILE A 521 -5.49 33.97 -34.83
C ILE A 521 -5.89 35.38 -35.27
N SER A 522 -6.00 36.31 -34.33
CA SER A 522 -6.35 37.71 -34.60
C SER A 522 -5.29 38.46 -35.40
N LEU A 523 -4.03 38.01 -35.42
CA LEU A 523 -3.00 38.52 -36.33
C LEU A 523 -3.02 37.80 -37.69
N SER A 524 -3.27 36.49 -37.70
CA SER A 524 -3.13 35.64 -38.88
C SER A 524 -4.31 35.77 -39.85
N PHE A 525 -5.54 35.78 -39.34
CA PHE A 525 -6.75 35.78 -40.18
C PHE A 525 -6.94 37.09 -40.95
N PRO A 526 -6.72 38.29 -40.35
CA PRO A 526 -6.70 39.53 -41.12
C PRO A 526 -5.60 39.57 -42.19
N TYR A 527 -4.40 39.09 -41.86
CA TYR A 527 -3.29 39.05 -42.81
C TYR A 527 -3.60 38.13 -44.00
N MET A 528 -4.13 36.92 -43.73
CA MET A 528 -4.57 36.00 -44.78
C MET A 528 -5.73 36.58 -45.59
N GLY A 529 -6.67 37.28 -44.95
CA GLY A 529 -7.78 37.94 -45.62
C GLY A 529 -7.32 39.01 -46.61
N GLN A 530 -6.26 39.76 -46.27
CA GLN A 530 -5.62 40.72 -47.18
C GLN A 530 -4.92 40.03 -48.35
N VAL A 531 -4.14 38.96 -48.10
CA VAL A 531 -3.41 38.24 -49.15
C VAL A 531 -4.36 37.54 -50.13
N LEU A 532 -5.47 36.99 -49.63
CA LEU A 532 -6.46 36.24 -50.42
C LEU A 532 -7.61 37.12 -50.94
N ASN A 533 -7.65 38.41 -50.59
CA ASN A 533 -8.77 39.33 -50.86
C ASN A 533 -10.14 38.85 -50.34
N ILE A 534 -10.15 38.18 -49.18
CA ILE A 534 -11.37 37.69 -48.51
C ILE A 534 -11.48 38.40 -47.14
N PRO A 535 -12.12 39.58 -47.05
CA PRO A 535 -12.23 40.34 -45.80
C PRO A 535 -13.10 39.65 -44.75
N GLN A 536 -13.98 38.72 -45.14
CA GLN A 536 -14.81 37.93 -44.23
C GLN A 536 -14.01 36.91 -43.41
N LEU A 537 -12.74 36.66 -43.78
CA LEU A 537 -11.92 35.66 -43.11
C LEU A 537 -11.69 36.03 -41.63
N ASP A 538 -11.49 37.32 -41.32
CA ASP A 538 -11.33 37.83 -39.95
C ASP A 538 -12.53 37.52 -39.03
N PRO A 539 -13.77 37.96 -39.33
CA PRO A 539 -14.93 37.65 -38.49
C PRO A 539 -15.23 36.14 -38.43
N ILE A 540 -14.94 35.36 -39.49
CA ILE A 540 -15.09 33.90 -39.46
C ILE A 540 -14.08 33.28 -38.46
N GLY A 541 -12.83 33.73 -38.46
CA GLY A 541 -11.81 33.31 -37.50
C GLY A 541 -12.23 33.61 -36.06
N GLY A 542 -12.73 34.82 -35.81
CA GLY A 542 -13.29 35.22 -34.52
C GLY A 542 -14.43 34.33 -34.04
N ILE A 543 -15.40 34.02 -34.92
CA ILE A 543 -16.53 33.13 -34.59
C ILE A 543 -16.05 31.72 -34.22
N ILE A 544 -15.19 31.12 -35.05
CA ILE A 544 -14.69 29.76 -34.83
C ILE A 544 -13.94 29.68 -33.51
N LEU A 545 -13.07 30.66 -33.25
CA LEU A 545 -12.27 30.69 -32.04
C LEU A 545 -13.13 30.92 -30.78
N SER A 546 -14.05 31.87 -30.82
CA SER A 546 -14.94 32.13 -29.67
C SER A 546 -15.75 30.89 -29.31
N LEU A 547 -16.28 30.14 -30.29
CA LEU A 547 -17.00 28.89 -30.04
C LEU A 547 -16.09 27.83 -29.41
N TYR A 548 -14.86 27.68 -29.91
CA TYR A 548 -13.88 26.77 -29.34
C TYR A 548 -13.61 27.08 -27.86
N ILE A 549 -13.31 28.33 -27.54
CA ILE A 549 -12.99 28.76 -26.17
C ILE A 549 -14.21 28.62 -25.24
N ILE A 550 -15.41 28.97 -25.70
CA ILE A 550 -16.65 28.80 -24.92
C ILE A 550 -16.89 27.32 -24.56
N ILE A 551 -16.73 26.40 -25.53
CA ILE A 551 -16.90 24.96 -25.28
C ILE A 551 -15.87 24.49 -24.25
N GLU A 552 -14.62 24.93 -24.38
CA GLU A 552 -13.54 24.56 -23.46
C GLU A 552 -13.82 25.02 -22.03
N TRP A 553 -14.14 26.31 -21.83
CA TRP A 553 -14.46 26.87 -20.51
C TRP A 553 -15.76 26.31 -19.92
N THR A 554 -16.75 25.99 -20.74
CA THR A 554 -17.96 25.30 -20.28
C THR A 554 -17.61 23.91 -19.73
N GLY A 555 -16.69 23.20 -20.38
CA GLY A 555 -16.13 21.95 -19.85
C GLY A 555 -15.44 22.15 -18.50
N THR A 556 -14.57 23.14 -18.37
CA THR A 556 -13.87 23.48 -17.12
C THR A 556 -14.86 23.85 -16.00
N LEU A 557 -15.90 24.62 -16.30
CA LEU A 557 -16.95 25.00 -15.37
C LEU A 557 -17.72 23.77 -14.85
N ILE A 558 -18.14 22.88 -15.76
CA ILE A 558 -18.89 21.67 -15.38
C ILE A 558 -18.01 20.72 -14.55
N ASP A 559 -16.72 20.56 -14.88
CA ASP A 559 -15.84 19.68 -14.11
C ASP A 559 -15.61 20.20 -12.68
N ASN A 560 -15.30 21.50 -12.53
CA ASN A 560 -15.10 22.10 -11.21
C ASN A 560 -16.40 22.12 -10.38
N PHE A 561 -17.55 22.38 -11.01
CA PHE A 561 -18.85 22.28 -10.34
C PHE A 561 -19.15 20.84 -9.88
N SER A 562 -18.80 19.85 -10.71
CA SER A 562 -18.97 18.43 -10.37
C SER A 562 -18.05 18.03 -9.21
N ARG A 563 -16.80 18.47 -9.20
CA ARG A 563 -15.86 18.26 -8.08
C ARG A 563 -16.37 18.87 -6.78
N LEU A 564 -16.93 20.08 -6.85
CA LEU A 564 -17.55 20.75 -5.70
C LEU A 564 -18.78 19.99 -5.17
N SER A 565 -19.49 19.28 -6.05
CA SER A 565 -20.70 18.50 -5.74
C SER A 565 -20.43 17.07 -5.25
N GLY A 566 -19.17 16.64 -5.12
CA GLY A 566 -18.83 15.29 -4.68
C GLY A 566 -18.76 14.25 -5.82
N ARG A 567 -18.19 14.63 -6.98
CA ARG A 567 -17.91 13.68 -8.07
C ARG A 567 -17.00 12.54 -7.56
N VAL A 568 -17.28 11.31 -8.00
CA VAL A 568 -16.44 10.14 -7.71
C VAL A 568 -15.01 10.33 -8.22
N ALA A 569 -14.03 9.96 -7.41
CA ALA A 569 -12.60 9.97 -7.71
C ALA A 569 -12.22 9.10 -8.92
N ASP A 570 -11.01 9.29 -9.47
CA ASP A 570 -10.54 8.43 -10.57
C ASP A 570 -10.44 6.97 -10.08
N PRO A 571 -10.82 5.97 -10.89
CA PRO A 571 -10.55 4.57 -10.63
C PRO A 571 -9.14 4.25 -10.11
N VAL A 572 -8.11 5.01 -10.50
CA VAL A 572 -6.74 4.85 -9.98
C VAL A 572 -6.66 5.16 -8.48
N GLU A 573 -7.24 6.27 -8.03
CA GLU A 573 -7.28 6.66 -6.61
C GLU A 573 -8.10 5.66 -5.79
N LEU A 574 -9.27 5.27 -6.28
CA LEU A 574 -10.09 4.24 -5.65
C LEU A 574 -9.30 2.92 -5.50
N SER A 575 -8.59 2.52 -6.56
CA SER A 575 -7.75 1.31 -6.54
C SER A 575 -6.61 1.45 -5.53
N LYS A 576 -5.97 2.62 -5.44
CA LYS A 576 -4.88 2.93 -4.50
C LYS A 576 -5.34 2.79 -3.05
N VAL A 577 -6.49 3.39 -2.71
CA VAL A 577 -7.09 3.30 -1.37
C VAL A 577 -7.51 1.87 -1.05
N LEU A 578 -8.19 1.19 -1.98
CA LEU A 578 -8.60 -0.20 -1.80
C LEU A 578 -7.39 -1.11 -1.58
N TYR A 579 -6.33 -0.93 -2.37
CA TYR A 579 -5.08 -1.64 -2.18
C TYR A 579 -4.53 -1.38 -0.77
N CYS A 580 -4.40 -0.12 -0.36
CA CYS A 580 -3.95 0.27 0.98
C CYS A 580 -4.71 -0.42 2.11
N VAL A 581 -6.04 -0.33 2.13
CA VAL A 581 -6.89 -0.96 3.17
C VAL A 581 -6.73 -2.47 3.16
N THR A 582 -6.69 -3.07 1.96
CA THR A 582 -6.44 -4.50 1.84
C THR A 582 -4.98 -4.88 2.11
N ARG A 583 -4.07 -3.99 2.51
CA ARG A 583 -2.76 -4.43 3.02
C ARG A 583 -2.78 -4.80 4.48
N PHE A 584 -3.79 -4.35 5.23
CA PHE A 584 -3.91 -4.65 6.63
C PHE A 584 -4.35 -6.11 6.84
N THR A 585 -3.52 -6.92 7.48
CA THR A 585 -3.75 -8.33 7.81
C THR A 585 -5.05 -8.55 8.58
N PRO A 586 -5.44 -7.69 9.55
CA PRO A 586 -6.70 -7.86 10.28
C PRO A 586 -7.96 -7.73 9.44
N VAL A 587 -7.88 -7.08 8.28
CA VAL A 587 -9.03 -6.82 7.40
C VAL A 587 -9.44 -8.10 6.69
N GLN A 588 -10.66 -8.58 6.98
CA GLN A 588 -11.22 -9.77 6.34
C GLN A 588 -11.79 -9.45 4.95
N SER A 589 -12.53 -8.34 4.86
CA SER A 589 -13.13 -7.84 3.63
C SER A 589 -13.44 -6.35 3.74
N VAL A 590 -13.59 -5.68 2.60
CA VAL A 590 -14.12 -4.33 2.50
C VAL A 590 -15.56 -4.44 2.01
N SER A 591 -16.53 -4.05 2.83
CA SER A 591 -17.96 -4.13 2.50
C SER A 591 -18.40 -2.94 1.63
N TYR A 592 -17.83 -1.77 1.89
CA TYR A 592 -18.12 -0.53 1.19
C TYR A 592 -16.87 0.34 1.08
N ILE A 593 -16.72 1.02 -0.06
CA ILE A 593 -15.68 2.00 -0.28
C ILE A 593 -16.19 3.04 -1.29
N GLU A 594 -16.14 4.31 -0.91
CA GLU A 594 -16.39 5.43 -1.81
C GLU A 594 -15.28 6.48 -1.65
N CYS A 595 -14.84 7.02 -2.78
CA CYS A 595 -13.87 8.09 -2.85
C CYS A 595 -14.49 9.18 -3.70
N TYR A 596 -14.65 10.38 -3.15
CA TYR A 596 -15.29 11.50 -3.83
C TYR A 596 -14.57 12.81 -3.57
N HIS A 597 -14.59 13.69 -4.57
CA HIS A 597 -13.88 14.96 -4.51
C HIS A 597 -14.51 15.94 -3.51
N VAL A 598 -13.63 16.66 -2.83
CA VAL A 598 -13.92 17.86 -2.07
C VAL A 598 -12.93 18.93 -2.50
N GLY A 599 -13.29 19.64 -3.57
CA GLY A 599 -12.35 20.51 -4.28
C GLY A 599 -11.30 19.71 -5.02
N ASP A 600 -10.02 20.06 -4.85
CA ASP A 600 -8.91 19.36 -5.50
C ASP A 600 -8.49 18.08 -4.78
N ASN A 601 -8.88 17.92 -3.51
CA ASN A 601 -8.63 16.74 -2.71
C ASN A 601 -9.82 15.77 -2.72
N VAL A 602 -9.63 14.61 -2.10
CA VAL A 602 -10.61 13.52 -2.03
C VAL A 602 -10.90 13.15 -0.58
N ILE A 603 -12.18 12.91 -0.29
CA ILE A 603 -12.61 12.23 0.93
C ILE A 603 -12.80 10.75 0.61
N VAL A 604 -12.36 9.91 1.54
CA VAL A 604 -12.55 8.47 1.51
C VAL A 604 -13.52 8.05 2.60
N GLU A 605 -14.52 7.26 2.24
CA GLU A 605 -15.35 6.51 3.18
C GLU A 605 -15.12 5.02 2.93
N VAL A 606 -14.80 4.26 3.98
CA VAL A 606 -14.54 2.83 3.88
C VAL A 606 -15.11 2.07 5.06
N ASP A 607 -15.82 0.98 4.75
CA ASP A 607 -16.34 0.04 5.74
C ASP A 607 -15.49 -1.23 5.70
N VAL A 608 -14.86 -1.51 6.83
CA VAL A 608 -13.86 -2.56 6.99
C VAL A 608 -14.41 -3.64 7.90
N VAL A 609 -14.44 -4.88 7.41
CA VAL A 609 -14.90 -6.03 8.19
C VAL A 609 -13.74 -6.65 8.98
N LEU A 610 -13.86 -6.65 10.29
CA LEU A 610 -12.93 -7.23 11.24
C LEU A 610 -13.49 -8.54 11.86
N PRO A 611 -12.62 -9.42 12.40
CA PRO A 611 -13.08 -10.62 13.08
C PRO A 611 -13.95 -10.30 14.32
N PRO A 612 -15.09 -11.00 14.53
CA PRO A 612 -15.96 -10.77 15.68
C PRO A 612 -15.31 -11.04 17.05
N SER A 613 -14.20 -11.77 17.07
CA SER A 613 -13.46 -12.13 18.29
C SER A 613 -12.55 -11.00 18.81
N VAL A 614 -12.43 -9.89 18.08
CA VAL A 614 -11.53 -8.78 18.41
C VAL A 614 -12.21 -7.87 19.43
N SER A 615 -11.48 -7.46 20.47
CA SER A 615 -11.99 -6.52 21.47
C SER A 615 -12.10 -5.12 20.87
N LEU A 616 -13.06 -4.32 21.37
CA LEU A 616 -13.28 -2.95 20.90
C LEU A 616 -12.01 -2.08 20.89
N PRO A 617 -11.13 -2.09 21.92
CA PRO A 617 -9.91 -1.29 21.90
C PRO A 617 -8.97 -1.68 20.76
N VAL A 618 -8.82 -2.98 20.47
CA VAL A 618 -7.95 -3.47 19.40
C VAL A 618 -8.54 -3.14 18.02
N ALA A 619 -9.86 -3.29 17.88
CA ALA A 619 -10.56 -2.92 16.66
C ALA A 619 -10.40 -1.41 16.38
N HIS A 620 -10.59 -0.57 17.41
CA HIS A 620 -10.39 0.87 17.35
C HIS A 620 -8.96 1.22 16.91
N ASP A 621 -7.94 0.66 17.56
CA ASP A 621 -6.54 0.94 17.22
C ASP A 621 -6.21 0.60 15.75
N TRP A 622 -6.76 -0.51 15.24
CA TRP A 622 -6.61 -0.88 13.83
C TRP A 622 -7.35 0.08 12.90
N GLY A 623 -8.59 0.46 13.24
CA GLY A 623 -9.38 1.41 12.45
C GLY A 623 -8.72 2.78 12.36
N GLU A 624 -8.26 3.32 13.48
CA GLU A 624 -7.51 4.58 13.52
C GLU A 624 -6.22 4.47 12.71
N THR A 625 -5.46 3.38 12.84
CA THR A 625 -4.23 3.20 12.05
C THR A 625 -4.52 3.17 10.55
N ILE A 626 -5.58 2.48 10.12
CA ILE A 626 -6.02 2.49 8.72
C ILE A 626 -6.38 3.91 8.29
N GLN A 627 -7.10 4.67 9.12
CA GLN A 627 -7.49 6.04 8.83
C GLN A 627 -6.26 6.95 8.62
N TYR A 628 -5.34 6.99 9.57
CA TYR A 628 -4.13 7.82 9.48
C TYR A 628 -3.26 7.45 8.27
N VAL A 629 -3.18 6.16 7.91
CA VAL A 629 -2.44 5.71 6.73
C VAL A 629 -3.14 6.12 5.44
N ILE A 630 -4.48 6.05 5.36
CA ILE A 630 -5.24 6.56 4.21
C ILE A 630 -5.02 8.08 4.07
N GLU A 631 -5.13 8.83 5.17
CA GLU A 631 -4.92 10.29 5.19
C GLU A 631 -3.47 10.70 4.85
N SER A 632 -2.53 9.76 4.96
CA SER A 632 -1.14 9.97 4.54
C SER A 632 -0.89 9.76 3.05
N LEU A 633 -1.89 9.26 2.29
CA LEU A 633 -1.80 9.17 0.84
C LEU A 633 -1.99 10.55 0.21
N GLU A 634 -1.13 10.88 -0.75
CA GLU A 634 -1.24 12.13 -1.51
C GLU A 634 -2.62 12.30 -2.16
N GLY A 635 -3.22 13.48 -1.98
CA GLY A 635 -4.53 13.86 -2.53
C GLY A 635 -5.73 13.53 -1.64
N ILE A 636 -5.51 12.88 -0.48
CA ILE A 636 -6.59 12.51 0.44
C ILE A 636 -6.67 13.52 1.58
N GLU A 637 -7.78 14.25 1.66
CA GLU A 637 -8.00 15.23 2.73
C GLU A 637 -8.42 14.55 4.03
N ARG A 638 -9.25 13.49 3.94
CA ARG A 638 -9.80 12.81 5.10
C ARG A 638 -10.23 11.38 4.79
N GLY A 639 -10.01 10.47 5.74
CA GLY A 639 -10.56 9.13 5.73
C GLY A 639 -11.63 8.95 6.80
N PHE A 640 -12.73 8.30 6.46
CA PHE A 640 -13.73 7.80 7.39
C PHE A 640 -13.68 6.28 7.35
N VAL A 641 -13.18 5.67 8.41
CA VAL A 641 -13.07 4.21 8.54
C VAL A 641 -14.15 3.73 9.50
N HIS A 642 -15.16 3.07 8.97
CA HIS A 642 -16.17 2.38 9.76
C HIS A 642 -15.77 0.91 9.93
N LEU A 643 -15.95 0.38 11.15
CA LEU A 643 -15.57 -0.98 11.50
C LEU A 643 -16.80 -1.85 11.67
N ASP A 644 -16.91 -2.85 10.82
CA ASP A 644 -17.98 -3.84 10.83
C ASP A 644 -17.47 -5.20 11.29
N TYR A 645 -18.34 -6.01 11.88
CA TYR A 645 -18.06 -7.43 12.16
C TYR A 645 -18.79 -8.37 11.19
N ASN A 646 -19.73 -7.83 10.39
CA ASN A 646 -20.56 -8.58 9.46
C ASN A 646 -20.44 -7.98 8.05
N PRO A 647 -20.10 -8.77 7.02
CA PRO A 647 -20.02 -8.28 5.64
C PRO A 647 -21.39 -7.90 5.05
N THR A 648 -22.49 -8.38 5.62
CA THR A 648 -23.85 -8.09 5.15
C THR A 648 -24.60 -7.28 6.19
N ASN A 649 -24.37 -5.98 6.18
CA ASN A 649 -25.19 -5.02 6.91
C ASN A 649 -26.30 -4.45 6.02
N PRO A 650 -27.41 -3.95 6.59
CA PRO A 650 -28.31 -3.07 5.85
C PRO A 650 -27.45 -1.97 5.22
N PRO A 651 -27.70 -1.57 3.97
CA PRO A 651 -26.94 -0.50 3.33
C PRO A 651 -26.87 0.69 4.29
N GLY A 652 -25.65 1.05 4.69
CA GLY A 652 -25.39 2.15 5.61
C GLY A 652 -26.03 3.44 5.12
N HIS A 653 -26.21 4.42 6.00
CA HIS A 653 -26.73 5.77 5.75
C HIS A 653 -28.01 5.91 4.88
N LYS A 654 -28.98 6.72 5.35
CA LYS A 654 -30.31 6.91 4.77
C LYS A 654 -30.36 7.07 3.23
N MET A 655 -29.35 7.69 2.63
CA MET A 655 -29.25 7.93 1.19
C MET A 655 -28.75 6.72 0.38
N GLN A 656 -27.79 5.94 0.89
CA GLN A 656 -27.35 4.73 0.19
C GLN A 656 -28.41 3.63 0.32
N ALA A 657 -29.11 3.57 1.46
CA ALA A 657 -30.27 2.70 1.64
C ALA A 657 -31.38 3.00 0.63
N SER A 658 -31.71 4.28 0.39
CA SER A 658 -32.71 4.65 -0.62
C SER A 658 -32.25 4.33 -2.04
N MET A 659 -30.98 4.59 -2.38
CA MET A 659 -30.41 4.25 -3.70
C MET A 659 -30.31 2.74 -3.93
N ALA A 660 -29.99 1.95 -2.90
CA ALA A 660 -29.98 0.49 -2.98
C ALA A 660 -31.38 -0.07 -3.24
N VAL A 661 -32.40 0.47 -2.57
CA VAL A 661 -33.81 0.15 -2.82
C VAL A 661 -34.21 0.53 -4.25
N GLU A 662 -33.79 1.70 -4.75
CA GLU A 662 -34.03 2.14 -6.13
C GLU A 662 -33.38 1.21 -7.16
N ARG A 663 -32.14 0.77 -6.91
CA ARG A 663 -31.40 -0.18 -7.75
C ARG A 663 -32.06 -1.56 -7.75
N GLU A 664 -32.49 -2.06 -6.60
CA GLU A 664 -33.26 -3.31 -6.47
C GLU A 664 -34.59 -3.22 -7.23
N LYS A 665 -35.32 -2.11 -7.11
CA LYS A 665 -36.54 -1.86 -7.89
C LYS A 665 -36.27 -1.89 -9.39
N LYS A 666 -35.22 -1.22 -9.86
CA LYS A 666 -34.81 -1.25 -11.28
C LYS A 666 -34.41 -2.65 -11.74
N LYS A 667 -33.65 -3.40 -10.94
CA LYS A 667 -33.28 -4.80 -11.25
C LYS A 667 -34.51 -5.70 -11.32
N ARG A 668 -35.47 -5.54 -10.41
CA ARG A 668 -36.74 -6.28 -10.42
C ARG A 668 -37.59 -5.93 -11.64
N PHE A 669 -37.67 -4.64 -11.98
CA PHE A 669 -38.36 -4.16 -13.18
C PHE A 669 -37.71 -4.70 -14.48
N GLN A 670 -36.37 -4.69 -14.55
CA GLN A 670 -35.64 -5.29 -15.67
C GLN A 670 -35.84 -6.80 -15.75
N ARG A 671 -35.84 -7.51 -14.62
CA ARG A 671 -36.12 -8.95 -14.57
C ARG A 671 -37.52 -9.26 -15.08
N GLN A 672 -38.53 -8.49 -14.66
CA GLN A 672 -39.92 -8.62 -15.11
C GLN A 672 -40.08 -8.33 -16.62
N ASN A 673 -39.37 -7.33 -17.16
CA ASN A 673 -39.42 -7.02 -18.59
C ASN A 673 -38.60 -8.01 -19.44
N SER A 674 -37.52 -8.59 -18.89
CA SER A 674 -36.73 -9.62 -19.58
C SER A 674 -37.39 -11.00 -19.58
N SER A 675 -38.36 -11.26 -18.69
CA SER A 675 -39.12 -12.51 -18.68
C SER A 675 -40.21 -12.61 -19.74
N GLU A 676 -40.46 -11.56 -20.54
CA GLU A 676 -41.46 -11.60 -21.61
C GLU A 676 -40.91 -11.99 -23.00
N SER A 677 -39.61 -12.29 -23.17
CA SER A 677 -39.09 -12.59 -24.52
C SER A 677 -37.78 -13.40 -24.63
N VAL A 678 -37.64 -14.56 -23.97
CA VAL A 678 -36.60 -15.53 -24.36
C VAL A 678 -37.08 -16.99 -24.14
N PRO A 679 -37.11 -17.86 -25.17
CA PRO A 679 -37.37 -19.29 -24.99
C PRO A 679 -36.22 -19.97 -24.23
N GLN A 680 -36.56 -20.84 -23.28
CA GLN A 680 -35.61 -21.62 -22.48
C GLN A 680 -34.88 -22.67 -23.33
N HIS A 681 -33.73 -22.31 -23.89
CA HIS A 681 -32.65 -23.26 -24.16
C HIS A 681 -31.33 -22.66 -23.69
N PHE A 682 -31.00 -22.93 -22.43
CA PHE A 682 -29.70 -22.62 -21.86
C PHE A 682 -28.73 -23.77 -22.15
N ASP A 683 -27.81 -23.48 -23.06
CA ASP A 683 -26.68 -24.31 -23.44
C ASP A 683 -25.70 -24.42 -22.26
N GLN A 684 -25.61 -25.63 -21.68
CA GLN A 684 -24.75 -25.93 -20.53
C GLN A 684 -23.25 -25.98 -20.89
N GLU A 685 -22.87 -25.95 -22.17
CA GLU A 685 -21.47 -26.03 -22.59
C GLU A 685 -20.69 -24.71 -22.40
N GLY A 686 -21.36 -23.56 -22.40
CA GLY A 686 -20.71 -22.25 -22.26
C GLY A 686 -20.16 -21.96 -20.86
N LEU A 687 -20.82 -22.47 -19.81
CA LEU A 687 -20.40 -22.26 -18.41
C LEU A 687 -19.23 -23.17 -18.01
N ALA A 688 -19.10 -24.33 -18.64
CA ALA A 688 -18.01 -25.26 -18.38
C ALA A 688 -16.65 -24.71 -18.84
N ARG A 689 -16.61 -23.99 -19.97
CA ARG A 689 -15.35 -23.42 -20.52
C ARG A 689 -14.79 -22.24 -19.73
N VAL A 690 -15.63 -21.50 -19.00
CA VAL A 690 -15.16 -20.34 -18.21
C VAL A 690 -14.53 -20.79 -16.89
N ASN A 691 -15.01 -21.89 -16.30
CA ASN A 691 -14.43 -22.49 -15.10
C ASN A 691 -13.14 -23.29 -15.38
N GLU A 692 -12.82 -23.57 -16.64
CA GLU A 692 -11.56 -24.23 -17.02
C GLU A 692 -10.41 -23.23 -17.22
N ILE A 693 -10.70 -21.93 -17.33
CA ILE A 693 -9.72 -20.86 -17.58
C ILE A 693 -9.38 -20.06 -16.30
N VAL A 694 -10.24 -20.08 -15.28
CA VAL A 694 -10.02 -19.46 -13.96
C VAL A 694 -9.39 -20.46 -13.01
#